data_AF-A0A951HZZ0-F1
#
_entry.id   AF-A0A951HZZ0-F1
#
_cell.length_a   1.000
_cell.length_b   1.000
_cell.length_c   1.000
_cell.angle_alpha   90.00
_cell.angle_beta   90.00
_cell.angle_gamma   90.00
#
_symmetry.space_group_name_H-M   'P 1'
#
loop_
_entity.id
_entity.type
_entity.pdbx_description
1 polymer ?
#
loop_
_entity_poly.entity_id
_entity_poly.type
_entity_poly.pdbx_seq_one_letter_code
_entity_poly.pdbx_strand_id
1 'polypeptide(L)'
;MNSFLLKFQSSSWLTHPLVMSCATLLLLLLFLTGGWQRELAQDSPVAISAEEVDASLQRAATLALGGREGTVIVMEAQTGRVRALAGTRLADEEAQAPGSTIKPFAALAALRAGLLSADTRLLCRERYRRGDFEMKCSHPKEQPPFSPVEALAYSCNYFFGELGERLSADAFNRTLSSFGFGAQTGFSSTEVSGKLPRGSRPPSNTLGEGQDLLVTPVQLVTAYAALVNGGHLYAPQQSAPADFKLKERARIDIPSEHRDLLLKGMRGAVEYGTAAEAGLASLNVFGKTGTSTENDSARTQGWFIGFASDEGVNELAEPEEVKLVVLVFFKHAHGADCAKASRVVFEEFARLGSRGDKEARGRSDDEQVAAPARLNHGDLPVRVHQVRENVTRTMSLEDYVLGVVATEGSIEAEPAALKALAVAVRTYALKNLHRHASDGYDFCTTTHCQRYVPVNREEVRSDILSAVTETAGEVLRDGDNQLIESYFGASCGGMTADIHTLWGVAPKSYLRGTRDEYCADGPHSSWTDIIPAEKLAGALKGDERSNVGARVDEVRVLKKDATGRAELIELVGERRRTLRGWDFKIIVGRALGWNLLKSSRFEVRREGDAFVFRGSGFGHGLGLCQEGAHVMASSGADYRRILARYFPGTSLRKEKPVSS
;
A
#
# COMPACT_ATOMS: atom_id res chain seq x y z
N MET A 1 -45.68 -52.75 64.08
CA MET A 1 -44.89 -53.66 64.95
C MET A 1 -43.84 -52.82 65.67
N ASN A 2 -43.96 -52.78 67.00
CA ASN A 2 -43.01 -52.35 68.05
C ASN A 2 -42.51 -50.89 68.02
N SER A 3 -43.00 -50.01 68.91
CA SER A 3 -42.61 -49.80 70.34
C SER A 3 -41.35 -48.93 70.44
N PHE A 4 -41.16 -47.91 71.28
CA PHE A 4 -41.74 -47.42 72.56
C PHE A 4 -41.12 -46.00 72.76
N LEU A 5 -41.84 -44.92 73.05
CA LEU A 5 -42.20 -44.37 74.39
C LEU A 5 -41.07 -44.32 75.44
N LEU A 6 -40.80 -43.11 75.99
CA LEU A 6 -40.76 -42.71 77.42
C LEU A 6 -40.10 -41.31 77.56
N LYS A 7 -40.83 -40.26 78.00
CA LYS A 7 -40.96 -39.71 79.40
C LYS A 7 -39.67 -38.99 79.89
N PHE A 8 -39.65 -37.87 80.61
CA PHE A 8 -40.61 -37.08 81.41
C PHE A 8 -39.94 -35.73 81.82
N GLN A 9 -40.75 -34.68 82.09
CA GLN A 9 -40.71 -33.67 83.20
C GLN A 9 -39.38 -32.99 83.61
N SER A 10 -39.26 -31.72 84.05
CA SER A 10 -40.19 -30.71 84.60
C SER A 10 -39.45 -29.36 84.84
N SER A 11 -40.20 -28.23 84.75
CA SER A 11 -40.18 -26.98 85.57
C SER A 11 -38.85 -26.23 85.88
N SER A 12 -38.73 -24.90 85.97
CA SER A 12 -39.57 -23.71 85.70
C SER A 12 -38.77 -22.42 86.10
N TRP A 13 -39.14 -21.27 85.52
CA TRP A 13 -38.93 -19.86 85.97
C TRP A 13 -37.54 -19.19 85.97
N LEU A 14 -37.32 -18.24 85.05
CA LEU A 14 -37.22 -16.76 85.27
C LEU A 14 -36.39 -16.03 84.19
N THR A 15 -36.99 -14.95 83.65
CA THR A 15 -36.39 -13.69 83.15
C THR A 15 -35.34 -13.72 82.01
N HIS A 16 -35.75 -13.38 80.78
CA HIS A 16 -35.27 -12.24 79.97
C HIS A 16 -35.76 -12.34 78.50
N PRO A 17 -35.98 -11.21 77.79
CA PRO A 17 -36.84 -11.15 76.62
C PRO A 17 -36.04 -11.40 75.32
N LEU A 18 -36.16 -12.58 74.72
CA LEU A 18 -35.65 -12.87 73.38
C LEU A 18 -36.54 -13.92 72.69
N VAL A 19 -37.79 -13.56 72.39
CA VAL A 19 -38.64 -14.29 71.45
C VAL A 19 -39.32 -13.28 70.54
N MET A 20 -38.57 -12.80 69.54
CA MET A 20 -39.06 -12.21 68.28
C MET A 20 -37.86 -11.88 67.39
N SER A 21 -37.13 -12.91 66.93
CA SER A 21 -36.04 -12.74 65.95
C SER A 21 -35.99 -13.88 64.91
N CYS A 22 -37.14 -14.45 64.52
CA CYS A 22 -37.20 -15.34 63.36
C CYS A 22 -38.36 -15.08 62.39
N ALA A 23 -39.27 -14.13 62.68
CA ALA A 23 -40.39 -13.80 61.79
C ALA A 23 -40.16 -12.54 60.92
N THR A 24 -39.06 -11.81 61.14
CA THR A 24 -38.69 -10.60 60.37
C THR A 24 -37.50 -10.80 59.43
N LEU A 25 -36.83 -11.97 59.45
CA LEU A 25 -35.76 -12.29 58.49
C LEU A 25 -36.23 -13.08 57.25
N LEU A 26 -37.43 -13.67 57.27
CA LEU A 26 -37.97 -14.36 56.08
C LEU A 26 -38.78 -13.46 55.13
N LEU A 27 -39.20 -12.27 55.58
CA LEU A 27 -39.93 -11.30 54.75
C LEU A 27 -39.03 -10.23 54.11
N LEU A 28 -37.76 -10.14 54.52
CA LEU A 28 -36.72 -9.33 53.84
C LEU A 28 -35.95 -10.11 52.77
N LEU A 29 -36.06 -11.44 52.73
CA LEU A 29 -35.50 -12.29 51.68
C LEU A 29 -36.47 -12.52 50.51
N LEU A 30 -37.76 -12.22 50.67
CA LEU A 30 -38.78 -12.33 49.61
C LEU A 30 -39.02 -11.02 48.83
N PHE A 31 -38.41 -9.91 49.26
CA PHE A 31 -38.36 -8.65 48.48
C PHE A 31 -37.02 -8.44 47.74
N LEU A 32 -36.08 -9.37 47.86
CA LEU A 32 -34.81 -9.36 47.11
C LEU A 32 -34.73 -10.44 46.01
N THR A 33 -35.81 -11.20 45.79
CA THR A 33 -35.88 -12.22 44.72
C THR A 33 -37.12 -12.08 43.81
N GLY A 34 -37.84 -10.96 43.90
CA GLY A 34 -39.07 -10.72 43.15
C GLY A 34 -39.00 -9.45 42.32
N GLY A 35 -38.31 -9.50 41.18
CA GLY A 35 -38.15 -8.34 40.30
C GLY A 35 -37.95 -8.76 38.84
N TRP A 36 -39.05 -9.11 38.17
CA TRP A 36 -39.20 -9.02 36.71
C TRP A 36 -38.05 -9.62 35.89
N GLN A 37 -37.93 -10.94 35.85
CA GLN A 37 -37.36 -11.57 34.65
C GLN A 37 -38.44 -11.54 33.57
N ARG A 38 -38.52 -10.41 32.85
CA ARG A 38 -38.79 -10.49 31.41
C ARG A 38 -37.85 -11.57 30.87
N GLU A 39 -38.36 -12.44 30.01
CA GLU A 39 -37.52 -13.13 29.03
C GLU A 39 -36.70 -12.04 28.33
N LEU A 40 -35.52 -11.77 28.87
CA LEU A 40 -34.40 -11.28 28.11
C LEU A 40 -34.07 -12.48 27.25
N ALA A 41 -34.72 -12.53 26.08
CA ALA A 41 -34.09 -13.11 24.91
C ALA A 41 -32.62 -12.70 25.00
N GLN A 42 -31.76 -13.70 25.14
CA GLN A 42 -30.33 -13.50 24.98
C GLN A 42 -30.13 -13.11 23.52
N ASP A 43 -30.37 -11.84 23.21
CA ASP A 43 -29.82 -11.20 22.03
C ASP A 43 -28.31 -11.12 22.30
N SER A 44 -27.66 -12.26 22.11
CA SER A 44 -26.24 -12.31 21.78
C SER A 44 -26.04 -11.31 20.64
N PRO A 45 -24.95 -10.52 20.61
CA PRO A 45 -24.65 -9.72 19.44
C PRO A 45 -24.68 -10.68 18.25
N VAL A 46 -25.61 -10.46 17.32
CA VAL A 46 -25.80 -11.36 16.18
C VAL A 46 -24.58 -11.17 15.30
N ALA A 47 -23.55 -12.00 15.54
CA ALA A 47 -22.44 -12.15 14.62
C ALA A 47 -23.05 -12.35 13.23
N ILE A 48 -22.67 -11.49 12.28
CA ILE A 48 -23.16 -11.57 10.90
C ILE A 48 -22.99 -13.02 10.44
N SER A 49 -24.10 -13.66 10.08
CA SER A 49 -24.08 -15.07 9.66
C SER A 49 -23.20 -15.24 8.42
N ALA A 50 -22.62 -16.43 8.24
CA ALA A 50 -21.80 -16.69 7.07
C ALA A 50 -22.60 -16.52 5.77
N GLU A 51 -23.90 -16.79 5.80
CA GLU A 51 -24.85 -16.53 4.72
C GLU A 51 -25.02 -15.04 4.42
N GLU A 52 -25.08 -14.16 5.44
CA GLU A 52 -25.15 -12.72 5.25
C GLU A 52 -23.85 -12.14 4.69
N VAL A 53 -22.70 -12.67 5.13
CA VAL A 53 -21.38 -12.33 4.57
C VAL A 53 -21.35 -12.69 3.07
N ASP A 54 -21.76 -13.91 2.72
CA ASP A 54 -21.84 -14.38 1.33
C ASP A 54 -22.76 -13.50 0.50
N ALA A 55 -23.95 -13.18 1.02
CA ALA A 55 -24.89 -12.30 0.33
C ALA A 55 -24.30 -10.89 0.09
N SER A 56 -23.49 -10.38 1.01
CA SER A 56 -22.83 -9.08 0.85
C SER A 56 -21.71 -9.12 -0.19
N LEU A 57 -20.84 -10.13 -0.12
CA LEU A 57 -19.81 -10.34 -1.13
C LEU A 57 -20.41 -10.60 -2.52
N GLN A 58 -21.57 -11.28 -2.59
CA GLN A 58 -22.29 -11.51 -3.84
C GLN A 58 -22.82 -10.21 -4.46
N ARG A 59 -23.32 -9.27 -3.64
CA ARG A 59 -23.70 -7.93 -4.12
C ARG A 59 -22.47 -7.18 -4.63
N ALA A 60 -21.36 -7.20 -3.90
CA ALA A 60 -20.12 -6.54 -4.31
C ALA A 60 -19.55 -7.13 -5.62
N ALA A 61 -19.55 -8.46 -5.77
CA ALA A 61 -19.14 -9.14 -7.00
C ALA A 61 -20.03 -8.77 -8.20
N THR A 62 -21.34 -8.66 -7.97
CA THR A 62 -22.31 -8.24 -9.01
C THR A 62 -22.09 -6.78 -9.43
N LEU A 63 -21.82 -5.88 -8.46
CA LEU A 63 -21.46 -4.48 -8.74
C LEU A 63 -20.13 -4.37 -9.48
N ALA A 64 -19.12 -5.14 -9.07
CA ALA A 64 -17.83 -5.20 -9.74
C ALA A 64 -17.94 -5.68 -11.20
N LEU A 65 -18.80 -6.68 -11.47
CA LEU A 65 -19.10 -7.13 -12.83
C LEU A 65 -19.74 -6.00 -13.65
N GLY A 66 -20.70 -5.28 -13.07
CA GLY A 66 -21.28 -4.06 -13.65
C GLY A 66 -21.97 -4.29 -15.00
N GLY A 67 -22.52 -5.49 -15.24
CA GLY A 67 -23.17 -5.86 -16.50
C GLY A 67 -22.23 -6.14 -17.67
N ARG A 68 -20.91 -6.14 -17.46
CA ARG A 68 -19.91 -6.49 -18.48
C ARG A 68 -19.91 -7.99 -18.76
N GLU A 69 -19.52 -8.39 -19.96
CA GLU A 69 -19.23 -9.79 -20.27
C GLU A 69 -17.93 -10.23 -19.58
N GLY A 70 -18.06 -11.03 -18.53
CA GLY A 70 -16.96 -11.49 -17.72
C GLY A 70 -17.39 -12.28 -16.50
N THR A 71 -16.49 -12.45 -15.54
CA THR A 71 -16.74 -13.12 -14.28
C THR A 71 -16.00 -12.45 -13.12
N VAL A 72 -16.60 -12.52 -11.93
CA VAL A 72 -15.98 -12.14 -10.66
C VAL A 72 -16.13 -13.31 -9.70
N ILE A 73 -15.01 -13.82 -9.19
CA ILE A 73 -14.96 -14.95 -8.27
C ILE A 73 -14.33 -14.48 -6.96
N VAL A 74 -15.02 -14.72 -5.85
CA VAL A 74 -14.52 -14.44 -4.50
C VAL A 74 -14.43 -15.76 -3.75
N MET A 75 -13.23 -16.12 -3.31
CA MET A 75 -12.94 -17.44 -2.76
C MET A 75 -12.15 -17.34 -1.47
N GLU A 76 -12.43 -18.21 -0.51
CA GLU A 76 -11.58 -18.40 0.67
C GLU A 76 -10.28 -19.12 0.30
N ALA A 77 -9.15 -18.50 0.61
CA ALA A 77 -7.85 -19.10 0.28
C ALA A 77 -7.59 -20.39 1.06
N GLN A 78 -8.03 -20.44 2.32
CA GLN A 78 -7.74 -21.54 3.24
C GLN A 78 -8.61 -22.79 3.03
N THR A 79 -9.67 -22.69 2.21
CA THR A 79 -10.66 -23.78 2.09
C THR A 79 -11.06 -24.09 0.65
N GLY A 80 -10.88 -23.14 -0.29
CA GLY A 80 -11.45 -23.24 -1.64
C GLY A 80 -12.95 -22.98 -1.71
N ARG A 81 -13.60 -22.53 -0.63
CA ARG A 81 -15.02 -22.17 -0.68
C ARG A 81 -15.23 -20.90 -1.49
N VAL A 82 -16.08 -20.97 -2.51
CA VAL A 82 -16.48 -19.82 -3.32
C VAL A 82 -17.61 -19.08 -2.59
N ARG A 83 -17.28 -17.89 -2.09
CA ARG A 83 -18.13 -17.01 -1.28
C ARG A 83 -19.07 -16.16 -2.13
N ALA A 84 -18.62 -15.80 -3.33
CA ALA A 84 -19.43 -15.09 -4.31
C ALA A 84 -18.98 -15.42 -5.73
N LEU A 85 -19.95 -15.48 -6.64
CA LEU A 85 -19.72 -15.71 -8.06
C LEU A 85 -20.70 -14.87 -8.89
N ALA A 86 -20.16 -13.93 -9.68
CA ALA A 86 -20.94 -13.19 -10.66
C ALA A 86 -20.43 -13.53 -12.07
N GLY A 87 -21.34 -13.76 -13.03
CA GLY A 87 -20.96 -14.18 -14.39
C GLY A 87 -20.51 -15.64 -14.44
N THR A 88 -21.43 -16.56 -14.17
CA THR A 88 -21.17 -17.99 -13.95
C THR A 88 -20.58 -18.70 -15.16
N ARG A 89 -21.15 -18.50 -16.36
CA ARG A 89 -20.73 -19.17 -17.60
C ARG A 89 -19.24 -19.05 -17.90
N LEU A 90 -18.67 -17.85 -17.69
CA LEU A 90 -17.26 -17.58 -17.97
C LEU A 90 -16.33 -18.01 -16.86
N ALA A 91 -16.84 -18.45 -15.70
CA ALA A 91 -16.00 -18.90 -14.60
C ALA A 91 -15.24 -20.19 -14.93
N ASP A 92 -15.87 -21.09 -15.70
CA ASP A 92 -15.41 -22.46 -15.86
C ASP A 92 -15.73 -23.11 -17.22
N GLU A 93 -16.70 -22.61 -18.01
CA GLU A 93 -17.05 -23.21 -19.31
C GLU A 93 -16.16 -22.74 -20.47
N GLU A 94 -15.47 -21.61 -20.32
CA GLU A 94 -14.54 -21.07 -21.31
C GLU A 94 -13.13 -20.93 -20.73
N ALA A 95 -12.13 -21.37 -21.50
CA ALA A 95 -10.72 -21.15 -21.18
C ALA A 95 -10.14 -20.10 -22.12
N GLN A 96 -9.36 -19.19 -21.56
CA GLN A 96 -8.87 -17.99 -22.22
C GLN A 96 -7.38 -17.81 -21.91
N ALA A 97 -6.67 -17.06 -22.75
CA ALA A 97 -5.26 -16.78 -22.50
C ALA A 97 -5.14 -15.92 -21.21
N PRO A 98 -4.33 -16.33 -20.21
CA PRO A 98 -4.29 -15.68 -18.89
C PRO A 98 -3.65 -14.27 -18.91
N GLY A 99 -2.97 -13.92 -20.00
CA GLY A 99 -2.08 -12.77 -20.05
C GLY A 99 -1.05 -12.83 -18.93
N SER A 100 -0.62 -11.64 -18.49
CA SER A 100 0.44 -11.51 -17.47
C SER A 100 0.11 -12.09 -16.08
N THR A 101 -1.10 -12.60 -15.83
CA THR A 101 -1.41 -13.32 -14.57
C THR A 101 -0.67 -14.65 -14.46
N ILE A 102 -0.10 -15.19 -15.54
CA ILE A 102 0.72 -16.41 -15.48
C ILE A 102 2.16 -16.16 -14.99
N LYS A 103 2.63 -14.91 -15.04
CA LYS A 103 4.05 -14.56 -14.78
C LYS A 103 4.55 -14.98 -13.40
N PRO A 104 3.79 -14.89 -12.30
CA PRO A 104 4.21 -15.47 -11.02
C PRO A 104 4.52 -16.97 -11.10
N PHE A 105 3.75 -17.76 -11.85
CA PHE A 105 4.04 -19.18 -12.05
C PHE A 105 5.22 -19.42 -12.99
N ALA A 106 5.43 -18.56 -13.98
CA ALA A 106 6.64 -18.59 -14.81
C ALA A 106 7.90 -18.30 -13.98
N ALA A 107 7.83 -17.29 -13.09
CA ALA A 107 8.89 -16.99 -12.13
C ALA A 107 9.13 -18.17 -11.18
N LEU A 108 8.08 -18.78 -10.62
CA LEU A 108 8.20 -19.95 -9.75
C LEU A 108 8.85 -21.15 -10.48
N ALA A 109 8.46 -21.41 -11.72
CA ALA A 109 9.06 -22.46 -12.53
C ALA A 109 10.55 -22.22 -12.77
N ALA A 110 10.94 -20.96 -12.99
CA ALA A 110 12.34 -20.58 -13.17
C ALA A 110 13.14 -20.62 -11.86
N LEU A 111 12.56 -20.22 -10.73
CA LEU A 111 13.15 -20.37 -9.40
C LEU A 111 13.43 -21.84 -9.09
N ARG A 112 12.44 -22.72 -9.29
CA ARG A 112 12.60 -24.18 -9.14
C ARG A 112 13.66 -24.78 -10.07
N ALA A 113 13.85 -24.18 -11.26
CA ALA A 113 14.85 -24.61 -12.23
C ALA A 113 16.25 -23.98 -12.00
N GLY A 114 16.42 -23.13 -10.99
CA GLY A 114 17.68 -22.41 -10.73
C GLY A 114 18.03 -21.36 -11.79
N LEU A 115 17.05 -20.90 -12.58
CA LEU A 115 17.22 -19.92 -13.65
C LEU A 115 16.92 -18.47 -13.20
N LEU A 116 16.34 -18.33 -12.01
CA LEU A 116 15.96 -17.07 -11.39
C LEU A 116 16.40 -17.09 -9.92
N SER A 117 16.81 -15.95 -9.39
CA SER A 117 17.11 -15.72 -7.97
C SER A 117 16.77 -14.28 -7.59
N ALA A 118 16.71 -13.98 -6.29
CA ALA A 118 16.47 -12.62 -5.80
C ALA A 118 17.50 -11.59 -6.32
N ASP A 119 18.73 -12.03 -6.61
CA ASP A 119 19.83 -11.19 -7.11
C ASP A 119 19.83 -11.05 -8.63
N THR A 120 18.95 -11.76 -9.34
CA THR A 120 18.84 -11.61 -10.80
C THR A 120 18.53 -10.16 -11.15
N ARG A 121 19.29 -9.58 -12.07
CA ARG A 121 19.08 -8.21 -12.56
C ARG A 121 19.09 -8.24 -14.08
N LEU A 122 18.03 -7.73 -14.70
CA LEU A 122 17.88 -7.74 -16.15
C LEU A 122 17.38 -6.40 -16.67
N LEU A 123 18.19 -5.78 -17.52
CA LEU A 123 17.87 -4.49 -18.13
C LEU A 123 16.78 -4.66 -19.19
N CYS A 124 15.63 -4.03 -18.94
CA CYS A 124 14.54 -4.02 -19.90
C CYS A 124 14.88 -3.19 -21.14
N ARG A 125 14.68 -3.75 -22.34
CA ARG A 125 14.83 -3.05 -23.62
C ARG A 125 13.51 -2.48 -24.16
N GLU A 126 12.60 -2.14 -23.26
CA GLU A 126 11.25 -1.59 -23.50
C GLU A 126 10.27 -2.48 -24.29
N ARG A 127 10.75 -3.50 -24.99
CA ARG A 127 9.94 -4.48 -25.71
C ARG A 127 10.65 -5.82 -25.77
N TYR A 128 9.89 -6.90 -25.72
CA TYR A 128 10.35 -8.24 -26.06
C TYR A 128 10.08 -8.51 -27.54
N ARG A 129 11.04 -9.09 -28.26
CA ARG A 129 10.86 -9.51 -29.65
C ARG A 129 11.59 -10.82 -29.93
N ARG A 130 10.88 -11.79 -30.51
CA ARG A 130 11.44 -13.06 -30.97
C ARG A 130 10.71 -13.54 -32.22
N GLY A 131 11.43 -13.58 -33.35
CA GLY A 131 10.81 -13.82 -34.66
C GLY A 131 9.74 -12.75 -34.94
N ASP A 132 8.53 -13.21 -35.27
CA ASP A 132 7.37 -12.35 -35.58
C ASP A 132 6.57 -11.93 -34.34
N PHE A 133 6.88 -12.49 -33.17
CA PHE A 133 6.22 -12.13 -31.92
C PHE A 133 6.89 -10.93 -31.27
N GLU A 134 6.12 -9.88 -30.98
CA GLU A 134 6.57 -8.68 -30.27
C GLU A 134 5.55 -8.28 -29.18
N MET A 135 6.06 -7.88 -28.01
CA MET A 135 5.27 -7.22 -26.98
C MET A 135 6.00 -6.01 -26.41
N LYS A 136 5.33 -4.86 -26.38
CA LYS A 136 5.82 -3.66 -25.70
C LYS A 136 5.65 -3.80 -24.20
N CYS A 137 6.58 -3.26 -23.43
CA CYS A 137 6.46 -3.20 -21.97
C CYS A 137 5.69 -1.93 -21.55
N SER A 138 4.87 -2.07 -20.52
CA SER A 138 4.01 -1.00 -20.01
C SER A 138 4.46 -0.57 -18.62
N HIS A 139 5.66 -0.02 -18.53
CA HIS A 139 6.25 0.54 -17.32
C HIS A 139 7.03 1.81 -17.66
N PRO A 140 7.41 2.65 -16.67
CA PRO A 140 8.14 3.87 -16.98
C PRO A 140 9.46 3.55 -17.70
N LYS A 141 9.91 4.48 -18.56
CA LYS A 141 11.15 4.30 -19.34
C LYS A 141 12.38 4.45 -18.45
N GLU A 142 13.51 3.97 -18.96
CA GLU A 142 14.84 4.14 -18.34
C GLU A 142 14.97 3.60 -16.90
N GLN A 143 14.28 2.49 -16.62
CA GLN A 143 14.40 1.79 -15.36
C GLN A 143 15.79 1.17 -15.20
N PRO A 144 16.34 1.08 -13.97
CA PRO A 144 17.49 0.23 -13.71
C PRO A 144 17.17 -1.22 -14.09
N PRO A 145 18.18 -2.09 -14.21
CA PRO A 145 17.96 -3.53 -14.39
C PRO A 145 16.98 -4.06 -13.35
N PHE A 146 15.85 -4.61 -13.80
CA PHE A 146 14.81 -5.08 -12.90
C PHE A 146 15.31 -6.28 -12.10
N SER A 147 15.04 -6.25 -10.81
CA SER A 147 14.91 -7.45 -9.97
C SER A 147 13.67 -8.27 -10.38
N PRO A 148 13.55 -9.54 -9.95
CA PRO A 148 12.33 -10.31 -10.19
C PRO A 148 11.08 -9.66 -9.58
N VAL A 149 11.23 -9.01 -8.42
CA VAL A 149 10.16 -8.29 -7.71
C VAL A 149 9.64 -7.14 -8.57
N GLU A 150 10.54 -6.27 -9.06
CA GLU A 150 10.17 -5.16 -9.94
C GLU A 150 9.62 -5.63 -11.28
N ALA A 151 10.19 -6.71 -11.85
CA ALA A 151 9.70 -7.29 -13.08
C ALA A 151 8.25 -7.80 -12.95
N LEU A 152 7.89 -8.40 -11.80
CA LEU A 152 6.53 -8.81 -11.49
C LEU A 152 5.61 -7.60 -11.28
N ALA A 153 6.05 -6.62 -10.49
CA ALA A 153 5.30 -5.41 -10.17
C ALA A 153 4.94 -4.59 -11.42
N TYR A 154 5.93 -4.35 -12.28
CA TYR A 154 5.77 -3.66 -13.55
C TYR A 154 5.32 -4.57 -14.70
N SER A 155 5.15 -5.87 -14.44
CA SER A 155 4.73 -6.85 -15.44
C SER A 155 5.63 -6.84 -16.70
N CYS A 156 6.94 -6.71 -16.54
CA CYS A 156 7.88 -6.47 -17.65
C CYS A 156 7.88 -7.60 -18.70
N ASN A 157 7.44 -7.31 -19.93
CA ASN A 157 7.41 -8.31 -21.00
C ASN A 157 8.81 -8.74 -21.44
N TYR A 158 9.79 -7.84 -21.45
CA TYR A 158 11.18 -8.17 -21.77
C TYR A 158 11.76 -9.18 -20.79
N PHE A 159 11.62 -8.95 -19.49
CA PHE A 159 12.14 -9.84 -18.45
C PHE A 159 11.57 -11.27 -18.57
N PHE A 160 10.25 -11.38 -18.68
CA PHE A 160 9.58 -12.70 -18.73
C PHE A 160 9.70 -13.39 -20.10
N GLY A 161 9.90 -12.63 -21.17
CA GLY A 161 10.26 -13.18 -22.48
C GLY A 161 11.65 -13.79 -22.48
N GLU A 162 12.66 -13.06 -21.98
CA GLU A 162 14.04 -13.54 -21.81
C GLU A 162 14.12 -14.75 -20.86
N LEU A 163 13.36 -14.72 -19.75
CA LEU A 163 13.22 -15.86 -18.85
C LEU A 163 12.61 -17.08 -19.57
N GLY A 164 11.58 -16.83 -20.38
CA GLY A 164 10.93 -17.83 -21.21
C GLY A 164 11.89 -18.49 -22.20
N GLU A 165 12.86 -17.78 -22.78
CA GLU A 165 13.84 -18.39 -23.68
C GLU A 165 14.71 -19.46 -22.99
N ARG A 166 14.93 -19.32 -21.68
CA ARG A 166 15.77 -20.21 -20.88
C ARG A 166 14.98 -21.33 -20.21
N LEU A 167 13.69 -21.11 -19.96
CA LEU A 167 12.82 -22.04 -19.26
C LEU A 167 12.33 -23.15 -20.20
N SER A 168 12.62 -24.41 -19.85
CA SER A 168 12.10 -25.53 -20.63
C SER A 168 10.57 -25.63 -20.54
N ALA A 169 9.93 -26.04 -21.64
CA ALA A 169 8.48 -26.28 -21.67
C ALA A 169 8.05 -27.28 -20.59
N ASP A 170 8.85 -28.32 -20.34
CA ASP A 170 8.53 -29.31 -19.32
C ASP A 170 8.62 -28.73 -17.90
N ALA A 171 9.61 -27.90 -17.57
CA ALA A 171 9.69 -27.26 -16.25
C ALA A 171 8.52 -26.30 -16.02
N PHE A 172 8.14 -25.55 -17.05
CA PHE A 172 6.99 -24.66 -17.02
C PHE A 172 5.68 -25.44 -16.83
N ASN A 173 5.43 -26.44 -17.66
CA ASN A 173 4.22 -27.26 -17.61
C ASN A 173 4.12 -28.10 -16.35
N ARG A 174 5.23 -28.64 -15.82
CA ARG A 174 5.24 -29.33 -14.53
C ARG A 174 4.82 -28.40 -13.40
N THR A 175 5.32 -27.17 -13.39
CA THR A 175 4.90 -26.17 -12.41
C THR A 175 3.42 -25.86 -12.57
N LEU A 176 2.94 -25.53 -13.77
CA LEU A 176 1.52 -25.23 -13.98
C LEU A 176 0.60 -26.40 -13.62
N SER A 177 0.93 -27.61 -14.06
CA SER A 177 0.15 -28.82 -13.75
C SER A 177 0.10 -29.08 -12.25
N SER A 178 1.18 -28.79 -11.50
CA SER A 178 1.18 -28.96 -10.04
C SER A 178 0.17 -28.05 -9.33
N PHE A 179 -0.19 -26.91 -9.93
CA PHE A 179 -1.25 -26.00 -9.46
C PHE A 179 -2.63 -26.31 -10.08
N GLY A 180 -2.77 -27.40 -10.83
CA GLY A 180 -4.05 -27.85 -11.39
C GLY A 180 -4.42 -27.25 -12.76
N PHE A 181 -3.55 -26.46 -13.38
CA PHE A 181 -3.79 -26.00 -14.75
C PHE A 181 -3.78 -27.17 -15.74
N GLY A 182 -4.65 -27.12 -16.76
CA GLY A 182 -4.77 -28.18 -17.76
C GLY A 182 -5.67 -29.35 -17.33
N ALA A 183 -6.26 -29.30 -16.13
CA ALA A 183 -7.24 -30.27 -15.64
C ALA A 183 -8.45 -29.55 -15.01
N GLN A 184 -9.63 -30.19 -15.05
CA GLN A 184 -10.80 -29.69 -14.32
C GLN A 184 -10.48 -29.58 -12.83
N THR A 185 -10.96 -28.51 -12.20
CA THR A 185 -10.88 -28.29 -10.76
C THR A 185 -11.91 -29.10 -9.98
N GLY A 186 -12.98 -29.51 -10.66
CA GLY A 186 -14.15 -30.17 -10.08
C GLY A 186 -15.21 -29.16 -9.63
N PHE A 187 -15.19 -27.93 -10.16
CA PHE A 187 -16.10 -26.86 -9.78
C PHE A 187 -17.54 -27.12 -10.24
N SER A 188 -17.70 -27.60 -11.47
CA SER A 188 -19.00 -27.93 -12.07
C SER A 188 -18.89 -29.10 -13.06
N SER A 189 -20.04 -29.61 -13.51
CA SER A 189 -20.10 -30.62 -14.57
C SER A 189 -19.80 -30.08 -15.98
N THR A 190 -19.88 -28.76 -16.18
CA THR A 190 -19.63 -28.11 -17.49
C THR A 190 -18.23 -27.51 -17.59
N GLU A 191 -17.43 -27.62 -16.53
CA GLU A 191 -16.07 -27.09 -16.47
C GLU A 191 -15.18 -27.66 -17.61
N VAL A 192 -14.48 -26.79 -18.31
CA VAL A 192 -13.45 -27.20 -19.28
C VAL A 192 -12.08 -27.28 -18.61
N SER A 193 -11.21 -28.15 -19.11
CA SER A 193 -9.89 -28.42 -18.51
C SER A 193 -8.84 -27.33 -18.76
N GLY A 194 -9.13 -26.30 -19.55
CA GLY A 194 -8.10 -25.44 -20.13
C GLY A 194 -7.13 -26.23 -21.02
N LYS A 195 -5.98 -25.63 -21.32
CA LYS A 195 -4.95 -26.18 -22.21
C LYS A 195 -3.56 -25.76 -21.74
N LEU A 196 -2.64 -26.72 -21.64
CA LEU A 196 -1.22 -26.44 -21.47
C LEU A 196 -0.46 -26.61 -22.79
N PRO A 197 0.61 -25.82 -23.00
CA PRO A 197 1.46 -25.91 -24.19
C PRO A 197 2.03 -27.30 -24.43
N ARG A 198 2.20 -27.70 -25.70
CA ARG A 198 2.90 -28.95 -26.07
C ARG A 198 4.12 -28.61 -26.93
N GLY A 199 5.28 -29.16 -26.59
CA GLY A 199 6.53 -28.91 -27.34
C GLY A 199 7.22 -27.59 -26.99
N SER A 200 8.18 -27.15 -27.81
CA SER A 200 9.10 -26.06 -27.49
C SER A 200 8.59 -24.68 -27.95
N ARG A 201 7.75 -23.99 -27.16
CA ARG A 201 7.50 -22.53 -27.30
C ARG A 201 7.24 -21.80 -25.97
N PRO A 202 8.25 -21.67 -25.10
CA PRO A 202 8.08 -21.02 -23.81
C PRO A 202 7.84 -19.49 -23.84
N PRO A 203 8.41 -18.64 -24.72
CA PRO A 203 8.36 -17.18 -24.48
C PRO A 203 6.97 -16.53 -24.55
N SER A 204 6.13 -16.88 -25.52
CA SER A 204 4.75 -16.36 -25.57
C SER A 204 3.89 -16.91 -24.43
N ASN A 205 4.17 -18.13 -24.00
CA ASN A 205 3.46 -18.81 -22.92
C ASN A 205 3.83 -18.27 -21.53
N THR A 206 5.10 -17.94 -21.28
CA THR A 206 5.52 -17.27 -20.03
C THR A 206 5.00 -15.84 -19.93
N LEU A 207 4.65 -15.24 -21.07
CA LEU A 207 3.99 -13.93 -21.15
C LEU A 207 2.45 -14.02 -21.05
N GLY A 208 1.88 -15.22 -21.23
CA GLY A 208 0.45 -15.49 -21.19
C GLY A 208 -0.30 -15.09 -22.47
N GLU A 209 0.40 -14.93 -23.58
CA GLU A 209 -0.14 -14.64 -24.92
C GLU A 209 -0.05 -15.85 -25.87
N GLY A 210 0.34 -17.01 -25.35
CA GLY A 210 0.44 -18.21 -26.17
C GLY A 210 -0.94 -18.80 -26.48
N GLN A 211 -1.19 -19.06 -27.75
CA GLN A 211 -2.45 -19.65 -28.24
C GLN A 211 -2.69 -21.10 -27.73
N ASP A 212 -1.68 -21.73 -27.13
CA ASP A 212 -1.74 -23.07 -26.57
C ASP A 212 -1.71 -23.11 -25.03
N LEU A 213 -1.71 -21.96 -24.36
CA LEU A 213 -1.94 -21.82 -22.93
C LEU A 213 -3.30 -21.15 -22.67
N LEU A 214 -4.29 -21.95 -22.29
CA LEU A 214 -5.64 -21.48 -21.97
C LEU A 214 -6.00 -21.91 -20.55
N VAL A 215 -6.53 -20.98 -19.76
CA VAL A 215 -6.97 -21.25 -18.39
C VAL A 215 -8.39 -20.78 -18.18
N THR A 216 -9.16 -21.49 -17.37
CA THR A 216 -10.43 -20.97 -16.88
C THR A 216 -10.18 -20.02 -15.70
N PRO A 217 -11.05 -19.04 -15.47
CA PRO A 217 -11.02 -18.22 -14.25
C PRO A 217 -10.98 -19.06 -12.95
N VAL A 218 -11.74 -20.16 -12.88
CA VAL A 218 -11.73 -21.02 -11.69
C VAL A 218 -10.40 -21.76 -11.50
N GLN A 219 -9.72 -22.18 -12.58
CA GLN A 219 -8.36 -22.72 -12.48
C GLN A 219 -7.39 -21.68 -11.93
N LEU A 220 -7.46 -20.45 -12.43
CA LEU A 220 -6.55 -19.38 -12.04
C LEU A 220 -6.73 -18.98 -10.57
N VAL A 221 -7.96 -18.76 -10.10
CA VAL A 221 -8.22 -18.40 -8.69
C VAL A 221 -7.81 -19.54 -7.74
N THR A 222 -8.03 -20.79 -8.14
CA THR A 222 -7.64 -21.98 -7.36
C THR A 222 -6.12 -22.10 -7.25
N ALA A 223 -5.40 -21.91 -8.36
CA ALA A 223 -3.95 -21.92 -8.37
C ALA A 223 -3.35 -20.82 -7.48
N TYR A 224 -3.91 -19.60 -7.53
CA TYR A 224 -3.46 -18.50 -6.68
C TYR A 224 -3.78 -18.71 -5.21
N ALA A 225 -4.93 -19.30 -4.87
CA ALA A 225 -5.22 -19.67 -3.48
C ALA A 225 -4.16 -20.64 -2.94
N ALA A 226 -3.78 -21.66 -3.71
CA ALA A 226 -2.69 -22.56 -3.32
C ALA A 226 -1.34 -21.85 -3.21
N LEU A 227 -1.05 -20.88 -4.09
CA LEU A 227 0.20 -20.11 -4.02
C LEU A 227 0.30 -19.31 -2.71
N VAL A 228 -0.81 -18.72 -2.27
CA VAL A 228 -0.82 -17.82 -1.10
C VAL A 228 -1.03 -18.57 0.21
N ASN A 229 -1.76 -19.67 0.24
CA ASN A 229 -2.06 -20.42 1.47
C ASN A 229 -0.98 -21.45 1.86
N GLY A 230 0.24 -21.33 1.31
CA GLY A 230 1.34 -22.24 1.64
C GLY A 230 1.32 -23.58 0.90
N GLY A 231 0.61 -23.65 -0.24
CA GLY A 231 0.66 -24.79 -1.16
C GLY A 231 -0.54 -25.74 -1.08
N HIS A 232 -1.56 -25.44 -0.28
CA HIS A 232 -2.75 -26.29 -0.16
C HIS A 232 -3.70 -26.06 -1.33
N LEU A 233 -3.77 -27.01 -2.26
CA LEU A 233 -4.64 -26.95 -3.43
C LEU A 233 -5.99 -27.57 -3.11
N TYR A 234 -6.97 -26.74 -2.78
CA TYR A 234 -8.34 -27.18 -2.51
C TYR A 234 -9.19 -27.27 -3.80
N ALA A 235 -10.19 -28.14 -3.80
CA ALA A 235 -11.22 -28.15 -4.83
C ALA A 235 -12.17 -26.97 -4.59
N PRO A 236 -12.38 -26.09 -5.59
CA PRO A 236 -13.29 -24.96 -5.45
C PRO A 236 -14.72 -25.46 -5.35
N GLN A 237 -15.49 -24.94 -4.40
CA GLN A 237 -16.87 -25.37 -4.15
C GLN A 237 -17.76 -24.18 -3.85
N GLN A 238 -18.88 -24.08 -4.58
CA GLN A 238 -19.95 -23.15 -4.23
C GLN A 238 -21.03 -23.91 -3.45
N SER A 239 -21.13 -23.63 -2.16
CA SER A 239 -22.12 -24.24 -1.27
C SER A 239 -22.51 -23.29 -0.15
N ALA A 240 -23.67 -23.54 0.44
CA ALA A 240 -24.01 -22.93 1.72
C ALA A 240 -22.96 -23.31 2.79
N PRO A 241 -22.72 -22.45 3.80
CA PRO A 241 -21.78 -22.77 4.88
C PRO A 241 -22.07 -24.12 5.56
N ALA A 242 -23.35 -24.43 5.79
CA ALA A 242 -23.79 -25.66 6.44
C ALA A 242 -23.46 -26.94 5.65
N ASP A 243 -23.38 -26.85 4.32
CA ASP A 243 -23.15 -28.00 3.44
C ASP A 243 -21.68 -28.13 2.99
N PHE A 244 -20.84 -27.15 3.34
CA PHE A 244 -19.46 -27.09 2.87
C PHE A 244 -18.60 -28.20 3.48
N LYS A 245 -17.89 -28.93 2.62
CA LYS A 245 -16.92 -29.95 3.02
C LYS A 245 -15.57 -29.66 2.39
N LEU A 246 -14.56 -29.46 3.23
CA LEU A 246 -13.19 -29.23 2.78
C LEU A 246 -12.71 -30.42 1.93
N LYS A 247 -12.17 -30.12 0.75
CA LYS A 247 -11.65 -31.13 -0.18
C LYS A 247 -10.29 -30.70 -0.72
N GLU A 248 -9.23 -31.14 -0.05
CA GLU A 248 -7.87 -30.95 -0.53
C GLU A 248 -7.55 -31.92 -1.68
N ARG A 249 -7.01 -31.39 -2.77
CA ARG A 249 -6.64 -32.16 -3.98
C ARG A 249 -5.17 -32.53 -3.98
N ALA A 250 -4.32 -31.61 -3.54
CA ALA A 250 -2.87 -31.79 -3.51
C ALA A 250 -2.24 -30.77 -2.55
N ARG A 251 -1.01 -31.08 -2.13
CA ARG A 251 -0.13 -30.14 -1.46
C ARG A 251 1.09 -29.89 -2.33
N ILE A 252 1.35 -28.61 -2.61
CA ILE A 252 2.40 -28.15 -3.51
C ILE A 252 3.56 -27.66 -2.65
N ASP A 253 4.75 -28.19 -2.90
CA ASP A 253 5.95 -27.71 -2.23
C ASP A 253 6.39 -26.36 -2.81
N ILE A 254 6.33 -25.31 -1.99
CA ILE A 254 6.71 -23.95 -2.35
C ILE A 254 7.67 -23.47 -1.26
N PRO A 255 8.99 -23.39 -1.54
CA PRO A 255 9.93 -22.79 -0.60
C PRO A 255 9.47 -21.39 -0.20
N SER A 256 9.54 -21.07 1.09
CA SER A 256 9.08 -19.77 1.63
C SER A 256 9.75 -18.60 0.90
N GLU A 257 11.05 -18.69 0.66
CA GLU A 257 11.81 -17.68 -0.11
C GLU A 257 11.26 -17.44 -1.52
N HIS A 258 10.75 -18.48 -2.19
CA HIS A 258 10.15 -18.35 -3.51
C HIS A 258 8.77 -17.71 -3.40
N ARG A 259 7.95 -18.15 -2.45
CA ARG A 259 6.64 -17.55 -2.18
C ARG A 259 6.80 -16.07 -1.88
N ASP A 260 7.69 -15.72 -0.95
CA ASP A 260 7.94 -14.35 -0.50
C ASP A 260 8.36 -13.42 -1.63
N LEU A 261 9.26 -13.87 -2.51
CA LEU A 261 9.66 -13.10 -3.70
C LEU A 261 8.46 -12.81 -4.62
N LEU A 262 7.59 -13.79 -4.83
CA LEU A 262 6.39 -13.63 -5.66
C LEU A 262 5.39 -12.67 -5.00
N LEU A 263 5.13 -12.82 -3.70
CA LEU A 263 4.22 -11.94 -2.97
C LEU A 263 4.76 -10.51 -2.90
N LYS A 264 6.07 -10.30 -2.70
CA LYS A 264 6.71 -8.97 -2.79
C LYS A 264 6.47 -8.33 -4.17
N GLY A 265 6.61 -9.10 -5.25
CA GLY A 265 6.33 -8.64 -6.60
C GLY A 265 4.86 -8.27 -6.82
N MET A 266 3.93 -9.07 -6.28
CA MET A 266 2.49 -8.81 -6.35
C MET A 266 2.05 -7.63 -5.48
N ARG A 267 2.70 -7.43 -4.33
CA ARG A 267 2.53 -6.24 -3.49
C ARG A 267 2.99 -4.99 -4.22
N GLY A 268 4.20 -5.03 -4.80
CA GLY A 268 4.73 -3.94 -5.60
C GLY A 268 3.85 -3.61 -6.82
N ALA A 269 3.16 -4.60 -7.40
CA ALA A 269 2.20 -4.37 -8.47
C ALA A 269 1.06 -3.44 -8.02
N VAL A 270 0.60 -3.57 -6.77
CA VAL A 270 -0.46 -2.74 -6.18
C VAL A 270 0.11 -1.41 -5.65
N GLU A 271 1.31 -1.39 -5.09
CA GLU A 271 1.85 -0.15 -4.50
C GLU A 271 2.35 0.85 -5.54
N TYR A 272 3.02 0.36 -6.60
CA TYR A 272 3.67 1.23 -7.59
C TYR A 272 3.63 0.70 -9.03
N GLY A 273 3.01 -0.47 -9.25
CA GLY A 273 3.02 -1.19 -10.51
C GLY A 273 1.68 -1.23 -11.22
N THR A 274 1.44 -2.31 -11.97
CA THR A 274 0.33 -2.41 -12.93
C THR A 274 -1.04 -2.67 -12.30
N ALA A 275 -1.11 -2.88 -11.00
CA ALA A 275 -2.32 -3.25 -10.25
C ALA A 275 -2.73 -2.16 -9.23
N ALA A 276 -2.19 -0.95 -9.34
CA ALA A 276 -2.39 0.11 -8.35
C ALA A 276 -3.86 0.47 -8.04
N GLU A 277 -4.74 0.33 -9.03
CA GLU A 277 -6.18 0.60 -8.89
C GLU A 277 -6.91 -0.40 -7.96
N ALA A 278 -6.29 -1.54 -7.62
CA ALA A 278 -6.85 -2.49 -6.64
C ALA A 278 -6.47 -2.16 -5.18
N GLY A 279 -5.54 -1.22 -4.97
CA GLY A 279 -5.01 -0.90 -3.65
C GLY A 279 -6.07 -0.32 -2.72
N LEU A 280 -6.00 -0.74 -1.46
CA LEU A 280 -6.81 -0.24 -0.36
C LEU A 280 -5.91 0.03 0.83
N ALA A 281 -6.15 1.15 1.52
CA ALA A 281 -5.38 1.49 2.71
C ALA A 281 -5.73 0.60 3.91
N SER A 282 -6.96 0.06 3.95
CA SER A 282 -7.48 -0.75 5.05
C SER A 282 -7.12 -2.24 4.98
N LEU A 283 -6.44 -2.69 3.91
CA LEU A 283 -6.07 -4.08 3.69
C LEU A 283 -4.69 -4.16 3.06
N ASN A 284 -3.90 -5.16 3.44
CA ASN A 284 -2.71 -5.51 2.69
C ASN A 284 -3.12 -6.22 1.40
N VAL A 285 -3.33 -5.46 0.32
CA VAL A 285 -3.75 -5.98 -0.99
C VAL A 285 -2.53 -6.33 -1.84
N PHE A 286 -2.53 -7.56 -2.34
CA PHE A 286 -1.57 -8.07 -3.29
C PHE A 286 -2.30 -8.39 -4.59
N GLY A 287 -1.65 -8.19 -5.74
CA GLY A 287 -2.35 -8.44 -6.99
C GLY A 287 -1.46 -8.62 -8.20
N LYS A 288 -2.05 -9.14 -9.26
CA LYS A 288 -1.45 -9.22 -10.58
C LYS A 288 -2.50 -8.95 -11.65
N THR A 289 -2.20 -7.98 -12.50
CA THR A 289 -2.99 -7.75 -13.72
C THR A 289 -2.50 -8.62 -14.87
N GLY A 290 -3.43 -8.98 -15.74
CA GLY A 290 -3.20 -9.60 -17.04
C GLY A 290 -3.99 -8.88 -18.12
N THR A 291 -3.42 -8.83 -19.31
CA THR A 291 -4.13 -8.42 -20.52
C THR A 291 -3.66 -9.38 -21.59
N SER A 292 -4.59 -9.97 -22.31
CA SER A 292 -4.34 -10.90 -23.41
C SER A 292 -5.15 -10.52 -24.62
N THR A 293 -4.68 -10.91 -25.80
CA THR A 293 -5.43 -10.69 -27.04
C THR A 293 -6.43 -11.82 -27.24
N GLU A 294 -7.66 -11.49 -27.59
CA GLU A 294 -8.67 -12.48 -27.96
C GLU A 294 -8.25 -13.21 -29.25
N ASN A 295 -8.46 -14.53 -29.31
CA ASN A 295 -8.19 -15.29 -30.53
C ASN A 295 -9.03 -14.71 -31.69
N ASP A 296 -8.39 -14.44 -32.84
CA ASP A 296 -9.01 -13.95 -34.06
C ASP A 296 -9.61 -12.52 -34.00
N SER A 297 -9.22 -11.71 -33.00
CA SER A 297 -9.74 -10.36 -32.77
C SER A 297 -8.65 -9.40 -32.30
N ALA A 298 -8.73 -8.12 -32.67
CA ALA A 298 -7.84 -7.08 -32.14
C ALA A 298 -8.24 -6.59 -30.73
N ARG A 299 -9.29 -7.18 -30.15
CA ARG A 299 -9.80 -6.82 -28.81
C ARG A 299 -8.98 -7.52 -27.73
N THR A 300 -8.81 -6.82 -26.61
CA THR A 300 -8.12 -7.34 -25.44
C THR A 300 -9.10 -7.83 -24.38
N GLN A 301 -8.68 -8.87 -23.67
CA GLN A 301 -9.33 -9.38 -22.48
C GLN A 301 -8.55 -8.95 -21.24
N GLY A 302 -9.26 -8.50 -20.21
CA GLY A 302 -8.70 -8.02 -18.96
C GLY A 302 -8.77 -9.07 -17.87
N TRP A 303 -7.69 -9.21 -17.11
CA TRP A 303 -7.60 -10.07 -15.93
C TRP A 303 -7.06 -9.30 -14.74
N PHE A 304 -7.59 -9.60 -13.58
CA PHE A 304 -6.99 -9.29 -12.31
C PHE A 304 -7.19 -10.46 -11.35
N ILE A 305 -6.13 -10.80 -10.62
CA ILE A 305 -6.16 -11.71 -9.49
C ILE A 305 -5.51 -11.00 -8.32
N GLY A 306 -6.16 -10.99 -7.17
CA GLY A 306 -5.61 -10.40 -5.96
C GLY A 306 -6.07 -11.12 -4.72
N PHE A 307 -5.41 -10.83 -3.62
CA PHE A 307 -5.75 -11.35 -2.30
C PHE A 307 -5.45 -10.31 -1.24
N ALA A 308 -6.13 -10.44 -0.11
CA ALA A 308 -5.97 -9.54 1.02
C ALA A 308 -5.72 -10.36 2.29
N SER A 309 -4.88 -9.80 3.16
CA SER A 309 -4.78 -10.18 4.57
C SER A 309 -5.19 -8.99 5.44
N ASP A 310 -5.57 -9.29 6.69
CA ASP A 310 -5.74 -8.26 7.71
C ASP A 310 -4.37 -7.64 8.06
N GLU A 311 -4.38 -6.45 8.68
CA GLU A 311 -3.14 -5.77 9.09
C GLU A 311 -2.38 -6.63 10.13
N GLY A 312 -1.18 -7.08 9.76
CA GLY A 312 -0.25 -7.82 10.61
C GLY A 312 1.14 -7.17 10.56
N VAL A 313 1.98 -7.51 11.56
CA VAL A 313 3.30 -6.91 11.82
C VAL A 313 4.33 -7.17 10.70
N ASN A 314 4.03 -8.09 9.77
CA ASN A 314 4.94 -8.48 8.67
C ASN A 314 4.64 -7.78 7.34
N GLU A 315 5.70 -7.39 6.61
CA GLU A 315 5.65 -6.87 5.23
C GLU A 315 5.04 -7.88 4.22
N LEU A 316 4.87 -9.14 4.61
CA LEU A 316 4.29 -10.20 3.82
C LEU A 316 3.25 -10.95 4.64
N ALA A 317 2.12 -11.29 4.01
CA ALA A 317 1.09 -12.10 4.65
C ALA A 317 1.59 -13.53 4.84
N GLU A 318 1.59 -13.99 6.09
CA GLU A 318 1.78 -15.42 6.39
C GLU A 318 0.67 -16.24 5.72
N PRO A 319 0.93 -17.50 5.35
CA PRO A 319 -0.06 -18.35 4.69
C PRO A 319 -1.45 -18.32 5.34
N GLU A 320 -1.52 -18.35 6.67
CA GLU A 320 -2.76 -18.42 7.44
C GLU A 320 -3.51 -17.08 7.48
N GLU A 321 -2.82 -15.97 7.24
CA GLU A 321 -3.37 -14.62 7.28
C GLU A 321 -4.14 -14.25 6.01
N VAL A 322 -3.89 -14.97 4.90
CA VAL A 322 -4.58 -14.74 3.63
C VAL A 322 -5.96 -15.38 3.68
N LYS A 323 -7.00 -14.57 3.87
CA LYS A 323 -8.38 -15.04 4.04
C LYS A 323 -9.14 -15.13 2.72
N LEU A 324 -8.89 -14.19 1.80
CA LEU A 324 -9.70 -14.00 0.59
C LEU A 324 -8.84 -13.91 -0.67
N VAL A 325 -9.28 -14.55 -1.74
CA VAL A 325 -8.76 -14.39 -3.11
C VAL A 325 -9.90 -13.89 -4.00
N VAL A 326 -9.63 -12.83 -4.77
CA VAL A 326 -10.57 -12.21 -5.69
C VAL A 326 -10.02 -12.27 -7.10
N LEU A 327 -10.78 -12.87 -8.01
CA LEU A 327 -10.51 -12.86 -9.44
C LEU A 327 -11.56 -12.02 -10.17
N VAL A 328 -11.10 -11.19 -11.10
CA VAL A 328 -11.94 -10.45 -12.03
C VAL A 328 -11.44 -10.69 -13.45
N PHE A 329 -12.33 -11.11 -14.34
CA PHE A 329 -12.06 -11.30 -15.76
C PHE A 329 -13.14 -10.62 -16.61
N PHE A 330 -12.74 -9.86 -17.63
CA PHE A 330 -13.64 -9.26 -18.62
C PHE A 330 -13.15 -9.51 -20.05
N LYS A 331 -14.04 -9.89 -20.97
CA LYS A 331 -13.66 -10.16 -22.37
C LYS A 331 -13.22 -8.94 -23.17
N HIS A 332 -13.62 -7.74 -22.76
CA HIS A 332 -13.39 -6.50 -23.50
C HIS A 332 -12.86 -5.40 -22.58
N ALA A 333 -11.67 -5.62 -22.03
CA ALA A 333 -11.07 -4.71 -21.05
C ALA A 333 -9.54 -4.86 -21.00
N HIS A 334 -8.91 -4.04 -20.18
CA HIS A 334 -7.53 -4.21 -19.75
C HIS A 334 -7.47 -4.67 -18.29
N GLY A 335 -6.31 -5.21 -17.89
CA GLY A 335 -6.13 -5.70 -16.52
C GLY A 335 -6.31 -4.60 -15.46
N ALA A 336 -5.98 -3.35 -15.78
CA ALA A 336 -6.21 -2.22 -14.88
C ALA A 336 -7.70 -1.97 -14.61
N ASP A 337 -8.56 -2.19 -15.60
CA ASP A 337 -10.02 -2.08 -15.42
C ASP A 337 -10.56 -3.18 -14.48
N CYS A 338 -9.98 -4.38 -14.57
CA CYS A 338 -10.29 -5.49 -13.68
C CYS A 338 -9.78 -5.24 -12.26
N ALA A 339 -8.57 -4.66 -12.12
CA ALA A 339 -8.01 -4.26 -10.82
C ALA A 339 -8.91 -3.22 -10.14
N LYS A 340 -9.30 -2.18 -10.87
CA LYS A 340 -10.25 -1.16 -10.37
C LYS A 340 -11.59 -1.77 -9.96
N ALA A 341 -12.12 -2.69 -10.75
CA ALA A 341 -13.39 -3.36 -10.44
C ALA A 341 -13.31 -4.23 -9.18
N SER A 342 -12.16 -4.86 -8.94
CA SER A 342 -11.94 -5.71 -7.76
C SER A 342 -11.98 -4.94 -6.45
N ARG A 343 -11.67 -3.63 -6.48
CA ARG A 343 -11.61 -2.77 -5.28
C ARG A 343 -12.93 -2.79 -4.50
N VAL A 344 -14.07 -2.81 -5.18
CA VAL A 344 -15.42 -2.87 -4.55
C VAL A 344 -15.58 -4.13 -3.69
N VAL A 345 -15.00 -5.25 -4.11
CA VAL A 345 -15.05 -6.52 -3.36
C VAL A 345 -14.16 -6.44 -2.12
N PHE A 346 -12.94 -5.92 -2.27
CA PHE A 346 -12.03 -5.77 -1.14
C PHE A 346 -12.52 -4.73 -0.11
N GLU A 347 -13.14 -3.62 -0.56
CA GLU A 347 -13.80 -2.65 0.32
C GLU A 347 -14.89 -3.31 1.16
N GLU A 348 -15.73 -4.13 0.52
CA GLU A 348 -16.79 -4.84 1.22
C GLU A 348 -16.23 -5.90 2.18
N PHE A 349 -15.16 -6.60 1.80
CA PHE A 349 -14.47 -7.54 2.69
C PHE A 349 -13.91 -6.84 3.95
N ALA A 350 -13.23 -5.70 3.77
CA ALA A 350 -12.73 -4.89 4.89
C ALA A 350 -13.87 -4.44 5.82
N ARG A 351 -15.00 -3.99 5.24
CA ARG A 351 -16.19 -3.58 5.98
C ARG A 351 -16.74 -4.72 6.85
N LEU A 352 -16.80 -5.93 6.30
CA LEU A 352 -17.30 -7.11 7.01
C LEU A 352 -16.37 -7.55 8.16
N GLY A 353 -15.04 -7.52 7.96
CA GLY A 353 -14.05 -7.81 9.01
C GLY A 353 -14.17 -6.87 10.21
N SER A 354 -14.32 -5.56 9.95
CA SER A 354 -14.43 -4.54 11.01
C SER A 354 -15.70 -4.64 11.88
N ARG A 355 -16.75 -5.32 11.40
CA ARG A 355 -17.99 -5.55 12.16
C ARG A 355 -17.88 -6.75 13.10
N GLY A 356 -17.25 -7.84 12.65
CA GLY A 356 -17.03 -9.04 13.48
C GLY A 356 -16.16 -8.76 14.72
N ASP A 357 -15.14 -7.92 14.57
CA ASP A 357 -14.23 -7.58 15.68
C ASP A 357 -14.86 -6.64 16.73
N LYS A 358 -15.86 -5.83 16.34
CA LYS A 358 -16.62 -4.96 17.26
C LYS A 358 -17.65 -5.74 18.08
N GLU A 359 -18.18 -6.83 17.55
CA GLU A 359 -19.18 -7.68 18.23
C GLU A 359 -18.52 -8.73 19.15
N ALA A 360 -17.33 -9.21 18.83
CA ALA A 360 -16.56 -10.14 19.67
C ALA A 360 -15.99 -9.51 20.96
N ARG A 361 -15.90 -8.17 21.03
CA ARG A 361 -15.32 -7.41 22.16
C ARG A 361 -16.37 -6.81 23.12
N GLY A 362 -17.49 -7.52 23.35
CA GLY A 362 -18.57 -7.04 24.22
C GLY A 362 -18.15 -6.73 25.67
N ARG A 363 -18.28 -5.45 26.03
CA ARG A 363 -18.51 -4.86 27.37
C ARG A 363 -17.50 -5.13 28.51
N SER A 364 -16.60 -4.17 28.71
CA SER A 364 -16.25 -3.69 30.06
C SER A 364 -16.21 -2.16 30.07
N ASP A 365 -17.13 -1.62 30.88
CA ASP A 365 -17.20 -0.33 31.53
C ASP A 365 -17.14 0.97 30.71
N ASP A 366 -18.17 1.77 30.97
CA ASP A 366 -18.46 3.11 30.48
C ASP A 366 -17.22 4.00 30.36
N GLU A 367 -16.85 4.32 29.12
CA GLU A 367 -16.42 5.67 28.80
C GLU A 367 -17.29 6.14 27.64
N GLN A 368 -18.13 7.14 27.90
CA GLN A 368 -18.91 7.84 26.89
C GLN A 368 -17.97 8.47 25.87
N VAL A 369 -17.54 7.70 24.86
CA VAL A 369 -16.97 8.26 23.65
C VAL A 369 -18.14 8.73 22.82
N ALA A 370 -18.39 10.03 22.91
CA ALA A 370 -19.28 10.76 22.02
C ALA A 370 -19.05 10.30 20.56
N ALA A 371 -20.13 10.19 19.80
CA ALA A 371 -20.09 10.03 18.34
C ALA A 371 -18.95 10.90 17.77
N PRO A 372 -18.12 10.39 16.83
CA PRO A 372 -16.93 11.11 16.38
C PRO A 372 -17.40 12.47 15.90
N ALA A 373 -17.07 13.49 16.69
CA ALA A 373 -17.32 14.85 16.32
C ALA A 373 -16.65 15.04 14.97
N ARG A 374 -17.41 15.50 13.97
CA ARG A 374 -16.79 16.18 12.82
C ARG A 374 -15.73 17.09 13.40
N LEU A 375 -14.51 17.04 12.87
CA LEU A 375 -13.48 18.01 13.26
C LEU A 375 -13.98 19.39 12.82
N ASN A 376 -14.75 20.06 13.67
CA ASN A 376 -15.17 21.46 13.56
C ASN A 376 -14.01 22.36 13.99
N HIS A 377 -12.83 22.08 13.45
CA HIS A 377 -11.63 22.85 13.66
C HIS A 377 -11.02 23.17 12.30
N GLY A 378 -11.46 24.30 11.73
CA GLY A 378 -10.92 24.92 10.53
C GLY A 378 -11.86 24.83 9.32
N ASP A 379 -12.92 25.64 9.31
CA ASP A 379 -13.75 25.92 8.13
C ASP A 379 -12.98 26.59 6.98
N LEU A 380 -11.65 26.68 7.08
CA LEU A 380 -10.81 27.25 6.03
C LEU A 380 -10.83 26.30 4.82
N PRO A 381 -11.48 26.71 3.71
CA PRO A 381 -11.54 25.87 2.52
C PRO A 381 -10.19 25.88 1.82
N VAL A 382 -9.69 24.70 1.48
CA VAL A 382 -8.48 24.49 0.70
C VAL A 382 -8.87 23.89 -0.65
N ARG A 383 -8.49 24.54 -1.75
CA ARG A 383 -8.72 24.05 -3.12
C ARG A 383 -7.49 23.28 -3.61
N VAL A 384 -7.67 21.99 -3.88
CA VAL A 384 -6.60 21.09 -4.32
C VAL A 384 -6.85 20.63 -5.75
N HIS A 385 -5.91 20.92 -6.64
CA HIS A 385 -5.93 20.50 -8.03
C HIS A 385 -5.30 19.11 -8.23
N GLN A 386 -6.13 18.16 -8.65
CA GLN A 386 -5.76 16.79 -8.99
C GLN A 386 -5.22 16.76 -10.42
N VAL A 387 -3.89 16.70 -10.55
CA VAL A 387 -3.19 16.95 -11.82
C VAL A 387 -3.49 15.87 -12.86
N ARG A 388 -3.71 14.61 -12.43
CA ARG A 388 -4.00 13.50 -13.34
C ARG A 388 -5.43 13.57 -13.90
N GLU A 389 -6.37 13.89 -13.03
CA GLU A 389 -7.80 13.95 -13.31
C GLU A 389 -8.22 15.33 -13.86
N ASN A 390 -7.32 16.31 -13.79
CA ASN A 390 -7.54 17.71 -14.15
C ASN A 390 -8.78 18.32 -13.46
N VAL A 391 -8.98 18.01 -12.18
CA VAL A 391 -10.11 18.49 -11.38
C VAL A 391 -9.64 19.18 -10.11
N THR A 392 -10.29 20.30 -9.76
CA THR A 392 -10.05 20.99 -8.48
C THR A 392 -11.13 20.62 -7.49
N ARG A 393 -10.74 20.18 -6.29
CA ARG A 393 -11.66 19.86 -5.20
C ARG A 393 -11.44 20.78 -4.01
N THR A 394 -12.52 21.21 -3.38
CA THR A 394 -12.47 21.98 -2.13
C THR A 394 -12.69 21.05 -0.95
N MET A 395 -11.89 21.22 0.11
CA MET A 395 -11.97 20.45 1.35
C MET A 395 -11.57 21.31 2.54
N SER A 396 -11.77 20.81 3.77
CA SER A 396 -11.27 21.51 4.97
C SER A 396 -9.73 21.43 5.03
N LEU A 397 -9.10 22.37 5.73
CA LEU A 397 -7.66 22.30 5.99
C LEU A 397 -7.25 20.98 6.65
N GLU A 398 -8.01 20.49 7.63
CA GLU A 398 -7.66 19.24 8.32
C GLU A 398 -7.87 18.00 7.44
N ASP A 399 -8.82 18.00 6.50
CA ASP A 399 -8.90 16.94 5.47
C ASP A 399 -7.68 16.97 4.53
N TYR A 400 -7.23 18.17 4.15
CA TYR A 400 -6.03 18.32 3.35
C TYR A 400 -4.79 17.83 4.09
N VAL A 401 -4.62 18.22 5.37
CA VAL A 401 -3.55 17.75 6.24
C VAL A 401 -3.60 16.23 6.36
N LEU A 402 -4.78 15.66 6.60
CA LEU A 402 -4.96 14.20 6.67
C LEU A 402 -4.52 13.51 5.39
N GLY A 403 -4.93 14.00 4.22
CA GLY A 403 -4.54 13.40 2.93
C GLY A 403 -3.03 13.50 2.64
N VAL A 404 -2.39 14.60 3.02
CA VAL A 404 -0.93 14.75 2.88
C VAL A 404 -0.19 13.83 3.86
N VAL A 405 -0.56 13.79 5.13
CA VAL A 405 0.10 12.93 6.13
C VAL A 405 -0.13 11.46 5.83
N ALA A 406 -1.33 11.07 5.36
CA ALA A 406 -1.61 9.71 4.90
C ALA A 406 -0.73 9.28 3.73
N THR A 407 -0.31 10.22 2.88
CA THR A 407 0.54 9.94 1.73
C THR A 407 2.03 9.95 2.10
N GLU A 408 2.50 11.06 2.68
CA GLU A 408 3.91 11.31 2.99
C GLU A 408 4.38 10.54 4.23
N GLY A 409 3.47 10.22 5.16
CA GLY A 409 3.73 9.44 6.37
C GLY A 409 3.27 7.97 6.27
N SER A 410 2.96 7.49 5.06
CA SER A 410 2.41 6.14 4.84
C SER A 410 3.26 5.00 5.42
N ILE A 411 4.58 5.16 5.43
CA ILE A 411 5.53 4.18 5.99
C ILE A 411 6.03 4.54 7.41
N GLU A 412 5.67 5.70 7.93
CA GLU A 412 6.07 6.11 9.28
C GLU A 412 5.25 5.30 10.29
N ALA A 413 5.88 4.72 11.32
CA ALA A 413 5.19 3.94 12.35
C ALA A 413 5.15 4.66 13.71
N GLU A 414 5.95 5.71 13.88
CA GLU A 414 6.13 6.38 15.16
C GLU A 414 5.12 7.52 15.36
N PRO A 415 4.25 7.46 16.39
CA PRO A 415 3.20 8.47 16.60
C PRO A 415 3.75 9.89 16.78
N ALA A 416 4.91 10.05 17.45
CA ALA A 416 5.52 11.36 17.63
C ALA A 416 6.05 11.94 16.31
N ALA A 417 6.57 11.11 15.40
CA ALA A 417 7.00 11.55 14.08
C ALA A 417 5.80 11.94 13.20
N LEU A 418 4.71 11.16 13.23
CA LEU A 418 3.45 11.50 12.56
C LEU A 418 2.87 12.82 13.04
N LYS A 419 2.87 13.07 14.36
CA LYS A 419 2.43 14.34 14.95
C LYS A 419 3.29 15.51 14.49
N ALA A 420 4.61 15.34 14.47
CA ALA A 420 5.51 16.38 13.98
C ALA A 420 5.28 16.67 12.48
N LEU A 421 5.08 15.62 11.67
CA LEU A 421 4.74 15.75 10.26
C LEU A 421 3.41 16.48 10.07
N ALA A 422 2.36 16.15 10.82
CA ALA A 422 1.06 16.81 10.75
C ALA A 422 1.15 18.31 11.03
N VAL A 423 1.89 18.72 12.06
CA VAL A 423 2.13 20.14 12.37
C VAL A 423 2.91 20.84 11.25
N ALA A 424 3.95 20.19 10.71
CA ALA A 424 4.74 20.76 9.61
C ALA A 424 3.91 20.92 8.33
N VAL A 425 3.09 19.92 7.99
CA VAL A 425 2.17 19.93 6.85
C VAL A 425 1.15 21.06 6.98
N ARG A 426 0.51 21.19 8.16
CA ARG A 426 -0.50 22.23 8.44
C ARG A 426 0.08 23.63 8.39
N THR A 427 1.25 23.82 9.00
CA THR A 427 1.95 25.11 8.98
C THR A 427 2.31 25.52 7.55
N TYR A 428 2.77 24.57 6.73
CA TYR A 428 3.12 24.83 5.32
C TYR A 428 1.88 25.22 4.52
N ALA A 429 0.78 24.49 4.69
CA ALA A 429 -0.49 24.75 4.01
C ALA A 429 -1.01 26.15 4.35
N LEU A 430 -1.03 26.55 5.61
CA LEU A 430 -1.46 27.88 6.00
C LEU A 430 -0.54 29.00 5.48
N LYS A 431 0.77 28.78 5.50
CA LYS A 431 1.77 29.74 5.00
C LYS A 431 1.67 29.96 3.49
N ASN A 432 1.31 28.92 2.75
CA ASN A 432 1.32 28.91 1.27
C ASN A 432 -0.10 28.87 0.67
N LEU A 433 -1.13 29.19 1.45
CA LEU A 433 -2.49 29.29 0.93
C LEU A 433 -2.52 30.30 -0.22
N HIS A 434 -3.32 30.03 -1.25
CA HIS A 434 -3.43 30.87 -2.46
C HIS A 434 -2.17 30.95 -3.33
N ARG A 435 -1.21 30.03 -3.16
CA ARG A 435 0.01 29.95 -4.00
C ARG A 435 -0.28 29.85 -5.50
N HIS A 436 -1.43 29.27 -5.87
CA HIS A 436 -1.90 29.12 -7.24
C HIS A 436 -3.18 29.94 -7.51
N ALA A 437 -3.35 31.09 -6.84
CA ALA A 437 -4.55 31.92 -6.98
C ALA A 437 -4.87 32.29 -8.44
N SER A 438 -3.84 32.55 -9.26
CA SER A 438 -3.99 32.81 -10.70
C SER A 438 -4.58 31.64 -11.48
N ASP A 439 -4.35 30.42 -11.00
CA ASP A 439 -4.76 29.17 -11.65
C ASP A 439 -6.08 28.63 -11.06
N GLY A 440 -6.66 29.33 -10.08
CA GLY A 440 -7.96 28.99 -9.48
C GLY A 440 -7.92 27.95 -8.36
N TYR A 441 -6.75 27.56 -7.87
CA TYR A 441 -6.58 26.60 -6.76
C TYR A 441 -5.51 27.05 -5.76
N ASP A 442 -5.35 26.34 -4.65
CA ASP A 442 -4.37 26.66 -3.61
C ASP A 442 -3.16 25.72 -3.67
N PHE A 443 -3.38 24.40 -3.83
CA PHE A 443 -2.34 23.38 -3.94
C PHE A 443 -2.59 22.41 -5.10
N CYS A 444 -1.54 21.76 -5.60
CA CYS A 444 -1.64 20.62 -6.51
C CYS A 444 -1.22 19.31 -5.83
N THR A 445 -1.60 18.18 -6.42
CA THR A 445 -1.40 16.82 -5.87
C THR A 445 0.02 16.26 -5.97
N THR A 446 0.95 17.01 -6.57
CA THR A 446 2.34 16.57 -6.77
C THR A 446 3.25 17.13 -5.70
N THR A 447 4.48 16.61 -5.62
CA THR A 447 5.55 17.12 -4.75
C THR A 447 5.95 18.57 -5.05
N HIS A 448 5.39 19.22 -6.07
CA HIS A 448 5.50 20.66 -6.28
C HIS A 448 4.89 21.46 -5.12
N CYS A 449 3.76 20.98 -4.58
CA CYS A 449 3.10 21.57 -3.42
C CYS A 449 3.37 20.70 -2.19
N GLN A 450 2.62 19.61 -2.05
CA GLN A 450 2.78 18.52 -1.10
C GLN A 450 2.15 17.30 -1.76
N ARG A 451 2.74 16.10 -1.64
CA ARG A 451 2.11 14.92 -2.25
C ARG A 451 0.79 14.68 -1.53
N TYR A 452 -0.30 14.79 -2.27
CA TYR A 452 -1.65 14.60 -1.76
C TYR A 452 -2.34 13.54 -2.59
N VAL A 453 -2.89 12.54 -1.90
CA VAL A 453 -3.84 11.59 -2.47
C VAL A 453 -5.17 11.81 -1.74
N PRO A 454 -6.31 11.87 -2.47
CA PRO A 454 -7.61 11.89 -1.82
C PRO A 454 -7.78 10.67 -0.92
N VAL A 455 -8.13 10.90 0.33
CA VAL A 455 -8.36 9.83 1.31
C VAL A 455 -9.80 9.86 1.80
N ASN A 456 -10.39 8.69 1.99
CA ASN A 456 -11.59 8.54 2.79
C ASN A 456 -11.18 8.48 4.27
N ARG A 457 -11.73 9.34 5.12
CA ARG A 457 -11.34 9.43 6.55
C ARG A 457 -11.48 8.10 7.29
N GLU A 458 -12.46 7.28 6.88
CA GLU A 458 -12.72 5.96 7.47
C GLU A 458 -11.67 4.90 7.06
N GLU A 459 -10.91 5.15 6.00
CA GLU A 459 -9.87 4.26 5.47
C GLU A 459 -8.44 4.69 5.87
N VAL A 460 -8.28 5.84 6.53
CA VAL A 460 -6.95 6.32 6.96
C VAL A 460 -6.49 5.55 8.20
N ARG A 461 -5.22 5.12 8.21
CA ARG A 461 -4.57 4.45 9.34
C ARG A 461 -4.82 5.22 10.65
N SER A 462 -5.25 4.50 11.69
CA SER A 462 -5.83 5.11 12.90
C SER A 462 -4.83 6.01 13.67
N ASP A 463 -3.56 5.67 13.67
CA ASP A 463 -2.46 6.46 14.22
C ASP A 463 -2.19 7.76 13.45
N ILE A 464 -2.35 7.77 12.12
CA ILE A 464 -2.30 8.98 11.29
C ILE A 464 -3.49 9.87 11.62
N LEU A 465 -4.69 9.29 11.68
CA LEU A 465 -5.89 10.02 12.06
C LEU A 465 -5.75 10.61 13.47
N SER A 466 -5.26 9.84 14.44
CA SER A 466 -4.96 10.29 15.80
C SER A 466 -3.91 11.41 15.81
N ALA A 467 -2.79 11.25 15.09
CA ALA A 467 -1.74 12.27 15.03
C ALA A 467 -2.25 13.61 14.46
N VAL A 468 -3.05 13.56 13.39
CA VAL A 468 -3.66 14.76 12.80
C VAL A 468 -4.68 15.38 13.75
N THR A 469 -5.54 14.55 14.36
CA THR A 469 -6.61 15.00 15.27
C THR A 469 -6.05 15.61 16.55
N GLU A 470 -5.08 14.95 17.19
CA GLU A 470 -4.48 15.40 18.45
C GLU A 470 -3.63 16.68 18.28
N THR A 471 -3.07 16.89 17.08
CA THR A 471 -2.34 18.11 16.74
C THR A 471 -3.21 19.14 16.02
N ALA A 472 -4.53 18.94 15.93
CA ALA A 472 -5.41 19.83 15.18
C ALA A 472 -5.28 21.30 15.63
N GLY A 473 -5.09 22.18 14.64
CA GLY A 473 -4.82 23.60 14.86
C GLY A 473 -3.42 23.94 15.38
N GLU A 474 -2.54 22.98 15.69
CA GLU A 474 -1.16 23.28 16.08
C GLU A 474 -0.29 23.63 14.86
N VAL A 475 0.41 24.77 14.94
CA VAL A 475 1.27 25.33 13.90
C VAL A 475 2.58 25.90 14.47
N LEU A 476 3.60 26.06 13.63
CA LEU A 476 4.86 26.69 14.02
C LEU A 476 4.92 28.16 13.58
N ARG A 477 5.35 29.03 14.51
CA ARG A 477 5.59 30.46 14.28
C ARG A 477 7.00 30.89 14.70
N ASP A 478 7.57 31.85 13.99
CA ASP A 478 8.87 32.44 14.33
C ASP A 478 8.77 33.48 15.47
N GLY A 479 9.90 34.12 15.79
CA GLY A 479 9.99 35.13 16.85
C GLY A 479 9.16 36.39 16.60
N ASP A 480 8.86 36.68 15.33
CA ASP A 480 7.98 37.78 14.91
C ASP A 480 6.51 37.35 14.82
N ASN A 481 6.21 36.17 15.36
CA ASN A 481 4.91 35.53 15.39
C ASN A 481 4.33 35.31 13.97
N GLN A 482 5.16 35.09 12.95
CA GLN A 482 4.72 34.73 11.60
C GLN A 482 4.76 33.21 11.39
N LEU A 483 3.84 32.67 10.59
CA LEU A 483 3.92 31.27 10.15
C LEU A 483 5.24 31.02 9.41
N ILE A 484 5.90 29.92 9.74
CA ILE A 484 7.21 29.59 9.16
C ILE A 484 7.06 28.85 7.82
N GLU A 485 8.14 28.85 7.02
CA GLU A 485 8.25 27.89 5.91
C GLU A 485 8.66 26.49 6.43
N SER A 486 7.68 25.65 6.76
CA SER A 486 7.89 24.32 7.37
C SER A 486 8.06 23.20 6.34
N TYR A 487 9.12 23.28 5.52
CA TYR A 487 9.45 22.21 4.57
C TYR A 487 9.79 20.90 5.29
N PHE A 488 9.57 19.77 4.60
CA PHE A 488 9.95 18.43 5.06
C PHE A 488 10.36 17.56 3.88
N GLY A 489 11.11 16.49 4.12
CA GLY A 489 11.45 15.52 3.08
C GLY A 489 12.06 14.24 3.63
N ALA A 490 12.23 13.26 2.75
CA ALA A 490 12.62 11.90 3.09
C ALA A 490 13.87 11.83 3.98
N SER A 491 15.00 12.37 3.50
CA SER A 491 16.26 12.32 4.25
C SER A 491 17.15 13.53 3.99
N CYS A 492 17.68 14.13 5.06
CA CYS A 492 18.62 15.24 4.92
C CYS A 492 20.07 14.79 4.70
N GLY A 493 20.37 13.49 4.85
CA GLY A 493 21.71 12.92 4.66
C GLY A 493 22.71 13.32 5.75
N GLY A 494 22.25 13.46 6.99
CA GLY A 494 23.07 13.82 8.14
C GLY A 494 23.24 15.33 8.40
N MET A 495 22.70 16.19 7.53
CA MET A 495 22.72 17.65 7.69
C MET A 495 21.56 18.30 6.93
N THR A 496 20.68 19.02 7.63
CA THR A 496 19.64 19.81 6.95
C THR A 496 20.24 20.93 6.11
N ALA A 497 19.53 21.38 5.08
CA ALA A 497 19.97 22.39 4.14
C ALA A 497 19.80 23.81 4.71
N ASP A 498 20.61 24.75 4.21
CA ASP A 498 20.35 26.18 4.33
C ASP A 498 19.51 26.65 3.13
N ILE A 499 18.35 27.25 3.40
CA ILE A 499 17.43 27.69 2.34
C ILE A 499 18.06 28.75 1.41
N HIS A 500 18.95 29.60 1.95
CA HIS A 500 19.60 30.66 1.21
C HIS A 500 20.60 30.13 0.18
N THR A 501 21.46 29.19 0.57
CA THR A 501 22.43 28.59 -0.35
C THR A 501 21.74 27.64 -1.33
N LEU A 502 20.73 26.88 -0.87
CA LEU A 502 20.02 25.91 -1.69
C LEU A 502 19.17 26.58 -2.79
N TRP A 503 18.34 27.57 -2.44
CA TRP A 503 17.35 28.16 -3.36
C TRP A 503 17.59 29.63 -3.69
N GLY A 504 18.55 30.29 -3.04
CA GLY A 504 18.84 31.71 -3.31
C GLY A 504 17.82 32.69 -2.77
N VAL A 505 16.97 32.24 -1.84
CA VAL A 505 15.97 33.07 -1.18
C VAL A 505 16.53 33.71 0.09
N ALA A 506 15.80 34.65 0.69
CA ALA A 506 16.23 35.29 1.93
C ALA A 506 16.45 34.26 3.05
N PRO A 507 17.51 34.40 3.86
CA PRO A 507 17.81 33.47 4.93
C PRO A 507 16.69 33.47 5.99
N LYS A 508 16.41 32.29 6.55
CA LYS A 508 15.45 32.09 7.63
C LYS A 508 16.17 31.46 8.81
N SER A 509 16.01 32.00 10.01
CA SER A 509 16.73 31.54 11.22
C SER A 509 16.52 30.05 11.51
N TYR A 510 15.33 29.53 11.20
CA TYR A 510 14.92 28.14 11.37
C TYR A 510 15.28 27.22 10.18
N LEU A 511 15.91 27.72 9.10
CA LEU A 511 16.37 26.94 7.94
C LEU A 511 17.82 27.30 7.54
N ARG A 512 18.75 27.22 8.50
CA ARG A 512 20.19 27.54 8.33
C ARG A 512 21.09 26.33 8.16
N GLY A 513 20.49 25.15 8.04
CA GLY A 513 21.19 23.88 8.12
C GLY A 513 21.63 23.53 9.54
N THR A 514 21.39 22.29 9.93
CA THR A 514 21.75 21.77 11.25
C THR A 514 22.15 20.32 11.10
N ARG A 515 23.22 19.93 11.81
CA ARG A 515 23.65 18.52 11.84
C ARG A 515 22.48 17.68 12.30
N ASP A 516 22.29 16.52 11.69
CA ASP A 516 21.25 15.56 12.05
C ASP A 516 21.90 14.20 12.26
N GLU A 517 22.11 13.82 13.51
CA GLU A 517 22.71 12.53 13.87
C GLU A 517 21.74 11.37 13.68
N TYR A 518 20.43 11.64 13.59
CA TYR A 518 19.39 10.62 13.60
C TYR A 518 19.16 9.97 12.24
N CYS A 519 19.48 10.66 11.13
CA CYS A 519 19.48 10.06 9.79
C CYS A 519 20.90 9.77 9.25
N ALA A 520 21.94 9.96 10.06
CA ALA A 520 23.33 9.83 9.60
C ALA A 520 23.70 8.41 9.15
N ASP A 521 23.07 7.39 9.76
CA ASP A 521 23.26 5.97 9.43
C ASP A 521 22.03 5.35 8.75
N GLY A 522 21.10 6.18 8.28
CA GLY A 522 19.85 5.74 7.63
C GLY A 522 20.06 5.17 6.21
N PRO A 523 18.99 4.67 5.56
CA PRO A 523 19.04 4.13 4.20
C PRO A 523 19.61 5.08 3.15
N HIS A 524 19.47 6.39 3.37
CA HIS A 524 20.01 7.43 2.49
C HIS A 524 21.29 8.10 3.02
N SER A 525 21.97 7.48 4.01
CA SER A 525 23.26 7.95 4.54
C SER A 525 24.35 8.05 3.46
N SER A 526 24.30 7.16 2.47
CA SER A 526 25.17 7.21 1.30
C SER A 526 24.48 6.62 0.06
N TRP A 527 24.81 7.15 -1.11
CA TRP A 527 24.41 6.58 -2.39
C TRP A 527 25.48 6.84 -3.45
N THR A 528 25.54 5.95 -4.44
CA THR A 528 26.34 6.12 -5.65
C THR A 528 25.45 5.92 -6.85
N ASP A 529 25.44 6.88 -7.75
CA ASP A 529 24.67 6.83 -8.99
C ASP A 529 25.59 7.15 -10.18
N ILE A 530 25.37 6.45 -11.30
CA ILE A 530 26.19 6.58 -12.51
C ILE A 530 25.31 7.09 -13.63
N ILE A 531 25.67 8.24 -14.21
CA ILE A 531 24.94 8.87 -15.31
C ILE A 531 25.84 8.85 -16.56
N PRO A 532 25.48 8.12 -17.62
CA PRO A 532 26.19 8.20 -18.90
C PRO A 532 26.24 9.65 -19.41
N ALA A 533 27.39 10.08 -19.94
CA ALA A 533 27.62 11.45 -20.37
C ALA A 533 26.64 11.90 -21.46
N GLU A 534 26.27 10.98 -22.36
CA GLU A 534 25.24 11.21 -23.39
C GLU A 534 23.86 11.49 -22.77
N LYS A 535 23.43 10.66 -21.80
CA LYS A 535 22.17 10.88 -21.07
C LYS A 535 22.17 12.19 -20.31
N LEU A 536 23.29 12.53 -19.66
CA LEU A 536 23.44 13.80 -18.97
C LEU A 536 23.35 14.98 -19.95
N ALA A 537 24.02 14.90 -21.10
CA ALA A 537 23.90 15.91 -22.16
C ALA A 537 22.46 16.09 -22.62
N GLY A 538 21.75 14.98 -22.85
CA GLY A 538 20.33 14.97 -23.21
C GLY A 538 19.45 15.64 -22.16
N ALA A 539 19.65 15.31 -20.88
CA ALA A 539 18.92 15.90 -19.77
C ALA A 539 19.12 17.43 -19.67
N LEU A 540 20.36 17.89 -19.84
CA LEU A 540 20.71 19.31 -19.71
C LEU A 540 20.26 20.14 -20.92
N LYS A 541 20.04 19.52 -22.08
CA LYS A 541 19.63 20.20 -23.32
C LYS A 541 18.24 20.84 -23.21
N GLY A 542 17.36 20.28 -22.38
CA GLY A 542 15.97 20.72 -22.19
C GLY A 542 15.79 22.01 -21.38
N ASP A 543 16.85 22.52 -20.75
CA ASP A 543 16.82 23.77 -19.96
C ASP A 543 17.99 24.68 -20.39
N GLU A 544 17.69 25.91 -20.81
CA GLU A 544 18.68 26.85 -21.33
C GLU A 544 19.82 27.15 -20.33
N ARG A 545 19.48 27.13 -19.04
CA ARG A 545 20.43 27.40 -17.94
C ARG A 545 21.50 26.31 -17.84
N SER A 546 21.19 25.09 -18.25
CA SER A 546 22.11 23.95 -18.21
C SER A 546 22.64 23.51 -19.57
N ASN A 547 22.08 24.02 -20.67
CA ASN A 547 22.37 23.51 -22.00
C ASN A 547 23.83 23.79 -22.43
N VAL A 548 24.68 22.77 -22.35
CA VAL A 548 26.10 22.80 -22.74
C VAL A 548 26.37 22.32 -24.17
N GLY A 549 25.33 21.98 -24.95
CA GLY A 549 25.47 21.45 -26.31
C GLY A 549 25.20 19.95 -26.39
N ALA A 550 25.73 19.28 -27.42
CA ALA A 550 25.49 17.85 -27.64
C ALA A 550 26.31 16.94 -26.71
N ARG A 551 27.32 17.47 -26.03
CA ARG A 551 28.22 16.73 -25.13
C ARG A 551 28.40 17.45 -23.80
N VAL A 552 28.65 16.67 -22.75
CA VAL A 552 29.16 17.15 -21.46
C VAL A 552 30.52 16.53 -21.24
N ASP A 553 31.55 17.36 -21.19
CA ASP A 553 32.93 16.94 -20.99
C ASP A 553 33.27 16.91 -19.49
N GLU A 554 32.78 17.87 -18.70
CA GLU A 554 33.01 17.92 -17.25
C GLU A 554 31.81 18.45 -16.47
N VAL A 555 31.67 17.97 -15.24
CA VAL A 555 30.81 18.53 -14.19
C VAL A 555 31.70 18.79 -12.98
N ARG A 556 31.79 20.05 -12.54
CA ARG A 556 32.63 20.46 -11.41
C ARG A 556 31.78 21.09 -10.32
N VAL A 557 31.95 20.66 -9.08
CA VAL A 557 31.42 21.38 -7.93
C VAL A 557 32.38 22.52 -7.62
N LEU A 558 32.00 23.75 -7.97
CA LEU A 558 32.83 24.93 -7.75
C LEU A 558 32.83 25.35 -6.27
N LYS A 559 31.68 25.19 -5.60
CA LYS A 559 31.51 25.58 -4.20
C LYS A 559 30.55 24.62 -3.50
N LYS A 560 30.95 24.14 -2.34
CA LYS A 560 30.06 23.49 -1.38
C LYS A 560 29.64 24.50 -0.30
N ASP A 561 28.40 24.43 0.14
CA ASP A 561 27.96 25.19 1.32
C ASP A 561 28.38 24.52 2.63
N ALA A 562 28.11 25.18 3.76
CA ALA A 562 28.42 24.66 5.10
C ALA A 562 27.68 23.35 5.43
N THR A 563 26.65 22.98 4.66
CA THR A 563 25.92 21.71 4.81
C THR A 563 26.51 20.57 3.96
N GLY A 564 27.52 20.87 3.16
CA GLY A 564 28.18 19.95 2.23
C GLY A 564 27.45 19.80 0.89
N ARG A 565 26.40 20.59 0.63
CA ARG A 565 25.68 20.58 -0.65
C ARG A 565 26.44 21.38 -1.70
N ALA A 566 26.34 20.96 -2.95
CA ALA A 566 26.84 21.72 -4.08
C ALA A 566 26.03 23.02 -4.21
N GLU A 567 26.61 24.13 -3.73
CA GLU A 567 26.00 25.46 -3.83
C GLU A 567 26.11 25.95 -5.28
N LEU A 568 27.27 25.75 -5.90
CA LEU A 568 27.55 26.18 -7.25
C LEU A 568 28.28 25.09 -8.03
N ILE A 569 27.80 24.80 -9.24
CA ILE A 569 28.44 23.86 -10.15
C ILE A 569 28.77 24.53 -11.49
N GLU A 570 29.80 24.01 -12.15
CA GLU A 570 30.14 24.31 -13.53
C GLU A 570 29.91 23.08 -14.38
N LEU A 571 29.20 23.27 -15.50
CA LEU A 571 29.03 22.31 -16.56
C LEU A 571 29.88 22.75 -17.74
N VAL A 572 30.77 21.87 -18.22
CA VAL A 572 31.63 22.12 -19.37
C VAL A 572 31.25 21.15 -20.47
N GLY A 573 30.90 21.70 -21.62
CA GLY A 573 30.77 20.98 -22.89
C GLY A 573 31.18 21.91 -24.03
N GLU A 574 30.41 21.91 -25.11
CA GLU A 574 30.57 22.89 -26.20
C GLU A 574 30.33 24.32 -25.73
N ARG A 575 29.54 24.47 -24.66
CA ARG A 575 29.35 25.71 -23.92
C ARG A 575 29.63 25.47 -22.44
N ARG A 576 29.99 26.54 -21.74
CA ARG A 576 30.08 26.55 -20.28
C ARG A 576 28.80 27.10 -19.68
N ARG A 577 28.33 26.45 -18.62
CA ARG A 577 27.17 26.88 -17.81
C ARG A 577 27.51 26.77 -16.35
N THR A 578 27.03 27.73 -15.57
CA THR A 578 27.20 27.78 -14.12
C THR A 578 25.82 27.99 -13.51
N LEU A 579 25.48 27.13 -12.55
CA LEU A 579 24.16 27.10 -11.92
C LEU A 579 24.29 26.51 -10.51
N ARG A 580 23.21 26.62 -9.72
CA ARG A 580 23.19 26.01 -8.38
C ARG A 580 23.12 24.49 -8.50
N GLY A 581 23.72 23.78 -7.54
CA GLY A 581 23.62 22.32 -7.52
C GLY A 581 22.18 21.83 -7.34
N TRP A 582 21.31 22.61 -6.69
CA TRP A 582 19.88 22.32 -6.62
C TRP A 582 19.19 22.41 -7.99
N ASP A 583 19.43 23.47 -8.77
CA ASP A 583 18.87 23.61 -10.11
C ASP A 583 19.30 22.44 -11.00
N PHE A 584 20.57 22.06 -10.94
CA PHE A 584 21.09 20.88 -11.62
C PHE A 584 20.36 19.60 -11.21
N LYS A 585 20.18 19.37 -9.91
CA LYS A 585 19.41 18.22 -9.40
C LYS A 585 17.98 18.21 -9.96
N ILE A 586 17.31 19.36 -10.01
CA ILE A 586 15.95 19.46 -10.54
C ILE A 586 15.91 19.16 -12.04
N ILE A 587 16.84 19.71 -12.81
CA ILE A 587 16.91 19.50 -14.27
C ILE A 587 17.17 18.02 -14.58
N VAL A 588 18.19 17.43 -13.96
CA VAL A 588 18.52 16.02 -14.12
C VAL A 588 17.36 15.13 -13.67
N GLY A 589 16.76 15.41 -12.52
CA GLY A 589 15.65 14.62 -11.98
C GLY A 589 14.38 14.65 -12.83
N ARG A 590 14.07 15.80 -13.47
CA ARG A 590 12.93 15.90 -14.41
C ARG A 590 13.14 15.06 -15.67
N ALA A 591 14.38 14.99 -16.16
CA ALA A 591 14.70 14.30 -17.40
C ALA A 591 14.95 12.81 -17.22
N LEU A 592 15.67 12.41 -16.16
CA LEU A 592 16.18 11.06 -15.95
C LEU A 592 15.53 10.34 -14.75
N GLY A 593 14.64 11.01 -14.03
CA GLY A 593 13.96 10.49 -12.84
C GLY A 593 14.63 10.87 -11.51
N TRP A 594 13.83 10.91 -10.46
CA TRP A 594 14.21 11.48 -9.16
C TRP A 594 15.12 10.58 -8.31
N ASN A 595 15.32 9.31 -8.70
CA ASN A 595 16.12 8.33 -7.96
C ASN A 595 17.60 8.28 -8.37
N LEU A 596 17.99 8.91 -9.49
CA LEU A 596 19.34 8.86 -10.04
C LEU A 596 20.26 9.96 -9.49
N LEU A 597 19.71 11.11 -9.10
CA LEU A 597 20.45 12.17 -8.39
C LEU A 597 19.61 12.61 -7.20
N LYS A 598 19.75 11.86 -6.11
CA LYS A 598 18.79 11.86 -4.99
C LYS A 598 18.78 13.19 -4.22
N SER A 599 19.92 13.88 -4.14
CA SER A 599 20.05 15.19 -3.48
C SER A 599 21.09 16.08 -4.16
N SER A 600 21.22 17.34 -3.73
CA SER A 600 22.33 18.24 -4.11
C SER A 600 23.59 18.06 -3.24
N ARG A 601 23.59 17.11 -2.30
CA ARG A 601 24.73 16.79 -1.43
C ARG A 601 25.56 15.68 -2.05
N PHE A 602 26.36 16.04 -3.05
CA PHE A 602 27.15 15.10 -3.82
C PHE A 602 28.55 15.59 -4.16
N GLU A 603 29.38 14.62 -4.51
CA GLU A 603 30.61 14.77 -5.28
C GLU A 603 30.41 14.08 -6.63
N VAL A 604 31.14 14.55 -7.63
CA VAL A 604 31.07 14.02 -8.98
C VAL A 604 32.47 13.84 -9.55
N ARG A 605 32.68 12.73 -10.24
CA ARG A 605 33.88 12.47 -11.02
C ARG A 605 33.50 11.88 -12.36
N ARG A 606 34.31 12.15 -13.38
CA ARG A 606 34.16 11.53 -14.69
C ARG A 606 34.93 10.21 -14.71
N GLU A 607 34.28 9.14 -15.16
CA GLU A 607 34.89 7.83 -15.39
C GLU A 607 34.50 7.36 -16.79
N GLY A 608 35.46 7.42 -17.73
CA GLY A 608 35.22 7.07 -19.12
C GLY A 608 34.14 7.95 -19.76
N ASP A 609 33.06 7.31 -20.22
CA ASP A 609 31.90 7.94 -20.84
C ASP A 609 30.75 8.20 -19.87
N ALA A 610 30.99 8.16 -18.55
CA ALA A 610 30.00 8.40 -17.52
C ALA A 610 30.48 9.36 -16.42
N PHE A 611 29.51 9.90 -15.68
CA PHE A 611 29.72 10.66 -14.45
C PHE A 611 29.23 9.85 -13.25
N VAL A 612 30.12 9.64 -12.28
CA VAL A 612 29.81 8.95 -11.04
C VAL A 612 29.57 9.98 -9.95
N PHE A 613 28.34 10.01 -9.47
CA PHE A 613 27.90 10.84 -8.36
C PHE A 613 27.92 10.00 -7.08
N ARG A 614 28.55 10.54 -6.04
CA ARG A 614 28.51 9.97 -4.69
C ARG A 614 27.94 11.01 -3.75
N GLY A 615 26.92 10.65 -2.99
CA GLY A 615 26.23 11.62 -2.16
C GLY A 615 25.48 10.99 -1.00
N SER A 616 24.64 11.81 -0.37
CA SER A 616 23.84 11.43 0.79
C SER A 616 22.53 12.22 0.81
N GLY A 617 21.53 11.72 1.53
CA GLY A 617 20.19 12.28 1.62
C GLY A 617 19.34 12.07 0.37
N PHE A 618 18.05 12.38 0.50
CA PHE A 618 17.05 12.26 -0.56
C PHE A 618 16.11 13.46 -0.48
N GLY A 619 16.04 14.24 -1.56
CA GLY A 619 15.20 15.43 -1.66
C GLY A 619 15.99 16.73 -1.41
N HIS A 620 15.29 17.77 -0.96
CA HIS A 620 15.89 19.09 -0.71
C HIS A 620 16.62 19.15 0.65
N GLY A 621 16.18 18.37 1.64
CA GLY A 621 16.77 18.32 2.98
C GLY A 621 16.54 19.57 3.84
N LEU A 622 15.53 20.40 3.52
CA LEU A 622 15.13 21.57 4.32
C LEU A 622 14.12 21.13 5.37
N GLY A 623 14.26 21.67 6.59
CA GLY A 623 13.31 21.47 7.68
C GLY A 623 13.28 20.02 8.17
N LEU A 624 12.08 19.47 8.34
CA LEU A 624 11.87 18.17 8.98
C LEU A 624 12.39 17.02 8.10
N CYS A 625 13.37 16.29 8.63
CA CYS A 625 13.88 15.04 8.05
C CYS A 625 12.99 13.89 8.53
N GLN A 626 12.32 13.18 7.62
CA GLN A 626 11.40 12.10 8.01
C GLN A 626 12.14 10.93 8.65
N GLU A 627 13.25 10.48 8.05
CA GLU A 627 14.11 9.43 8.65
C GLU A 627 14.64 9.83 10.03
N GLY A 628 15.10 11.08 10.18
CA GLY A 628 15.63 11.53 11.45
C GLY A 628 14.52 11.73 12.49
N ALA A 629 13.31 12.15 12.09
CA ALA A 629 12.15 12.25 12.97
C ALA A 629 11.71 10.87 13.48
N HIS A 630 11.70 9.85 12.61
CA HIS A 630 11.45 8.46 12.98
C HIS A 630 12.44 7.98 14.05
N VAL A 631 13.74 8.16 13.82
CA VAL A 631 14.79 7.72 14.77
C VAL A 631 14.73 8.50 16.10
N MET A 632 14.41 9.79 16.06
CA MET A 632 14.16 10.57 17.28
C MET A 632 12.95 10.04 18.06
N ALA A 633 11.85 9.76 17.37
CA ALA A 633 10.62 9.27 17.99
C ALA A 633 10.79 7.89 18.61
N SER A 634 11.39 6.95 17.88
CA SER A 634 11.74 5.61 18.40
C SER A 634 12.74 5.66 19.56
N SER A 635 13.56 6.71 19.65
CA SER A 635 14.42 6.99 20.80
C SER A 635 13.71 7.72 21.96
N GLY A 636 12.38 7.84 21.91
CA GLY A 636 11.53 8.41 22.95
C GLY A 636 11.36 9.94 22.91
N ALA A 637 11.77 10.62 21.83
CA ALA A 637 11.49 12.05 21.68
C ALA A 637 10.01 12.28 21.36
N ASP A 638 9.37 13.21 22.07
CA ASP A 638 8.05 13.68 21.68
C ASP A 638 8.10 14.57 20.42
N TYR A 639 6.93 14.79 19.82
CA TYR A 639 6.81 15.57 18.58
C TYR A 639 7.23 17.03 18.75
N ARG A 640 7.14 17.60 19.97
CA ARG A 640 7.54 18.98 20.25
C ARG A 640 9.05 19.11 20.19
N ARG A 641 9.78 18.13 20.73
CA ARG A 641 11.24 18.02 20.66
C ARG A 641 11.72 17.78 19.24
N ILE A 642 11.01 16.95 18.46
CA ILE A 642 11.29 16.75 17.03
C ILE A 642 11.14 18.07 16.26
N LEU A 643 10.02 18.78 16.44
CA LEU A 643 9.80 20.07 15.78
C LEU A 643 10.85 21.11 16.18
N ALA A 644 11.18 21.22 17.45
CA ALA A 644 12.22 22.14 17.94
C ALA A 644 13.61 21.82 17.36
N ARG A 645 13.89 20.55 17.05
CA ARG A 645 15.14 20.11 16.44
C ARG A 645 15.27 20.54 14.98
N TYR A 646 14.19 20.42 14.21
CA TYR A 646 14.17 20.70 12.77
C TYR A 646 13.81 22.15 12.43
N PHE A 647 13.17 22.86 13.36
CA PHE A 647 12.78 24.27 13.23
C PHE A 647 13.23 25.07 14.46
N PRO A 648 14.55 25.24 14.68
CA PRO A 648 15.07 25.87 15.88
C PRO A 648 14.63 27.34 16.01
N GLY A 649 14.34 27.76 17.25
CA GLY A 649 13.90 29.13 17.54
C GLY A 649 12.45 29.43 17.18
N THR A 650 11.68 28.41 16.80
CA THR A 650 10.23 28.54 16.53
C THR A 650 9.40 28.14 17.74
N SER A 651 8.15 28.59 17.77
CA SER A 651 7.20 28.26 18.83
C SER A 651 5.99 27.52 18.25
N LEU A 652 5.60 26.44 18.93
CA LEU A 652 4.38 25.71 18.64
C LEU A 652 3.19 26.45 19.26
N ARG A 653 2.22 26.84 18.42
CA ARG A 653 1.02 27.59 18.80
C ARG A 653 -0.22 26.88 18.30
N LYS A 654 -1.34 27.01 19.02
CA LYS A 654 -2.64 26.55 18.55
C LYS A 654 -3.36 27.73 17.89
N GLU A 655 -3.71 27.60 16.60
CA GLU A 655 -4.50 28.58 15.89
C GLU A 655 -5.91 28.65 16.49
N LYS A 656 -6.44 29.87 16.61
CA LYS A 656 -7.86 30.05 16.93
C LYS A 656 -8.66 29.72 15.66
N PRO A 657 -9.82 29.07 15.78
CA PRO A 657 -10.73 28.92 14.65
C PRO A 657 -10.99 30.29 14.02
N VAL A 658 -10.82 30.41 12.71
CA VAL A 658 -11.18 31.63 11.98
C VAL A 658 -12.69 31.77 12.12
N SER A 659 -13.15 32.76 12.89
CA SER A 659 -14.57 33.12 12.94
C SER A 659 -14.95 33.69 11.57
N SER A 660 -15.95 33.07 10.94
CA SER A 660 -16.61 33.53 9.71
C SER A 660 -17.04 34.98 9.78
#